data_AF-A6DPF0-F1
#
_entry.id   AF-A6DPF0-F1
#
_cell.length_a   1.000
_cell.length_b   1.000
_cell.length_c   1.000
_cell.angle_alpha   90.00
_cell.angle_beta   90.00
_cell.angle_gamma   90.00
#
_symmetry.space_group_name_H-M   'P 1'
#
loop_
_entity.id
_entity.type
_entity.pdbx_description
1 polymer ?
#
loop_
_entity_poly.entity_id
_entity_poly.type
_entity_poly.pdbx_seq_one_letter_code
_entity_poly.pdbx_strand_id
1 'polypeptide(L)'
;MEIDFNCHGCGLQLAAPIEMAGLHVRCDHCDVKQEVPASSQEISFACGGCARSLSAPINYVGCKVRCDHCETKMLVPKAGDEARIIEETKIHVASHPTPLDPVDVHSPEPEQEIDLENIMDREEVSHLDTEDDLEVEDEWVEETLSKRAQNALKNQKSRSPLPIILVLIFLLGGGAFFAYNSMDKSGDSLSQTNEVNLDAPVELGPVKEPEELNQNLEVSEPLSQNNIEIVDRMVQMPKPLVMRDWLEVSQKYYQYIMRPGYELDGHLLMQVQPRGKNPGQFAISANYLQSRAGKKAWDCEFYDNMEFAGTASVSRLDEDVNFNWKHGKPLDEIAHDRFTVRWSTTLQVPESRTYKFFLKSDDGSRLSIDGKQVMGKLDGLVKTSHQAQLEKGKEYKLVVEYKEVSGDAYVYLNWDYQSAEEFEEMKRNTTFDLRMPSYRHSKPGGEIFTNVSSVVGAKMVGLDPVKLVGFDILKSVKLWFDEKHGLYRHGPGQKSPELHSGIYGYWSSVYGVMLADLFPEDPDFLNQVKASTNAFLTIAKGLGCPDNPNFDTLGFNFETNGPGGRKEPMNRYGNSPIVAWMNLLGYQLQGNEEMLECARSAMRYYTENPGRYELTHVMAPYVASKLNAEHGDQFDLALIYDVWFGGGGEKKIWQITAGEEFDGVTVDGLDGAIWKSGNFLCFTMGSLNGPAWLLPALRYDQTYARALAKYSLNMANSMRLMQGHTLDWNRQDHKDWKDRFDPEFLLFYEALGSSEFSDKRMYSPNATGDPIRLGWGTPKVERKDYLAQKKEWFSKTSNNLGMYMGNHVGLLGAICEKTNVEGVLRWDCLKTEWLHEEAHPTFLYWNPHETSQEVSIRLSDKLKGPVDVYDSVSQKFVATALTSGQTIKMEADQAMVLVMVPQGAKISHDGSQLSANGIVIDYQLK
;
A
#
# COMPACT_ATOMS: atom_id res chain seq x y z
N MET A 1 5.00 -11.07 -36.52
CA MET A 1 4.48 -10.68 -37.85
C MET A 1 3.35 -9.69 -37.61
N GLU A 2 3.17 -8.72 -38.51
CA GLU A 2 2.13 -7.70 -38.38
C GLU A 2 1.13 -7.80 -39.55
N ILE A 3 -0.10 -7.38 -39.31
CA ILE A 3 -1.19 -7.27 -40.28
C ILE A 3 -1.40 -5.79 -40.56
N ASP A 4 -1.17 -5.36 -41.80
CA ASP A 4 -1.46 -4.00 -42.24
C ASP A 4 -2.92 -3.88 -42.72
N PHE A 5 -3.63 -2.85 -42.26
CA PHE A 5 -5.03 -2.61 -42.61
C PHE A 5 -5.40 -1.13 -42.48
N ASN A 6 -6.43 -0.68 -43.18
CA ASN A 6 -6.85 0.72 -43.12
C ASN A 6 -7.93 0.94 -42.06
N CYS A 7 -7.86 2.05 -41.35
CA CYS A 7 -8.92 2.53 -40.50
C CYS A 7 -10.18 2.81 -41.32
N HIS A 8 -11.30 2.17 -41.00
CA HIS A 8 -12.61 2.40 -41.64
C HIS A 8 -13.16 3.80 -41.33
N GLY A 9 -12.72 4.42 -40.24
CA GLY A 9 -13.12 5.78 -39.85
C GLY A 9 -12.37 6.89 -40.57
N CYS A 10 -11.03 6.82 -40.61
CA CYS A 10 -10.18 7.92 -41.10
C CYS A 10 -9.27 7.54 -42.28
N GLY A 11 -9.28 6.28 -42.72
CA GLY A 11 -8.45 5.79 -43.83
C GLY A 11 -6.97 5.63 -43.50
N LEU A 12 -6.55 5.89 -42.26
CA LEU A 12 -5.16 5.74 -41.81
C LEU A 12 -4.72 4.28 -41.91
N GLN A 13 -3.53 4.03 -42.45
CA GLN A 13 -2.94 2.69 -42.46
C GLN A 13 -2.44 2.34 -41.04
N LEU A 14 -2.95 1.24 -40.50
CA LEU A 14 -2.65 0.68 -39.19
C LEU A 14 -1.91 -0.65 -39.36
N ALA A 15 -1.08 -0.99 -38.38
CA ALA A 15 -0.46 -2.30 -38.26
C ALA A 15 -0.80 -2.88 -36.89
N ALA A 16 -1.14 -4.17 -36.83
CA ALA A 16 -1.38 -4.88 -35.57
C ALA A 16 -0.61 -6.20 -35.55
N PRO A 17 -0.16 -6.68 -34.37
CA PRO A 17 0.42 -8.01 -34.24
C PRO A 17 -0.54 -9.08 -34.78
N ILE A 18 0.01 -10.13 -35.41
CA ILE A 18 -0.79 -11.18 -36.04
C ILE A 18 -1.71 -11.94 -35.06
N GLU A 19 -1.37 -11.94 -33.77
CA GLU A 19 -2.18 -12.49 -32.68
C GLU A 19 -3.47 -11.70 -32.41
N MET A 20 -3.57 -10.48 -32.95
CA MET A 20 -4.76 -9.63 -32.85
C MET A 20 -5.75 -9.82 -33.99
N ALA A 21 -5.48 -10.68 -34.99
CA ALA A 21 -6.42 -10.93 -36.10
C ALA A 21 -7.77 -11.46 -35.57
N GLY A 22 -8.87 -10.79 -35.97
CA GLY A 22 -10.22 -11.09 -35.48
C GLY A 22 -10.60 -10.39 -34.16
N LEU A 23 -9.65 -9.71 -33.49
CA LEU A 23 -9.94 -8.86 -32.33
C LEU A 23 -10.27 -7.44 -32.79
N HIS A 24 -11.09 -6.75 -31.98
CA HIS A 24 -11.41 -5.35 -32.24
C HIS A 24 -10.37 -4.43 -31.60
N VAL A 25 -9.81 -3.54 -32.41
CA VAL A 25 -8.94 -2.45 -31.96
C VAL A 25 -9.63 -1.11 -32.19
N ARG A 26 -9.27 -0.09 -31.40
CA ARG A 26 -9.67 1.29 -31.64
C ARG A 26 -8.56 2.01 -32.37
N CYS A 27 -8.92 2.80 -33.39
CA CYS A 27 -7.94 3.65 -34.05
C CYS A 27 -7.57 4.81 -33.12
N ASP A 28 -6.29 4.93 -32.76
CA ASP A 28 -5.79 6.01 -31.89
C ASP A 28 -6.03 7.42 -32.46
N HIS A 29 -6.35 7.53 -33.75
CA HIS A 29 -6.61 8.81 -34.41
C HIS A 29 -8.09 9.23 -34.41
N CYS A 30 -9.02 8.31 -34.60
CA CYS A 30 -10.46 8.64 -34.74
C CYS A 30 -11.39 7.84 -33.84
N ASP A 31 -10.83 7.01 -32.95
CA ASP A 31 -11.50 6.20 -31.93
C ASP A 31 -12.55 5.20 -32.47
N VAL A 32 -12.57 5.00 -33.80
CA VAL A 32 -13.43 3.99 -34.43
C VAL A 32 -12.91 2.61 -34.04
N LYS A 33 -13.80 1.83 -33.41
CA LYS A 33 -13.58 0.42 -33.12
C LYS A 33 -13.76 -0.38 -34.40
N GLN A 34 -12.75 -1.13 -34.78
CA GLN A 34 -12.78 -2.00 -35.96
C GLN A 34 -12.02 -3.30 -35.70
N GLU A 35 -12.44 -4.35 -36.38
CA GLU A 35 -11.77 -5.65 -36.32
C GLU A 35 -10.46 -5.62 -37.11
N VAL A 36 -9.38 -6.16 -36.55
CA VAL A 36 -8.14 -6.40 -37.29
C VAL A 36 -8.43 -7.51 -38.32
N PRO A 37 -8.20 -7.28 -39.62
CA PRO A 37 -8.50 -8.29 -40.64
C PRO A 37 -7.80 -9.61 -40.35
N ALA A 38 -8.52 -10.72 -40.57
CA ALA A 38 -7.90 -12.03 -40.51
C ALA A 38 -6.75 -12.11 -41.54
N SER A 39 -5.57 -12.54 -41.10
CA SER A 39 -4.48 -12.84 -42.02
C SER A 39 -4.92 -13.98 -42.94
N SER A 40 -4.80 -13.80 -44.26
CA SER A 40 -5.06 -14.85 -45.25
C SER A 40 -3.95 -15.90 -45.31
N GLN A 41 -2.97 -15.85 -44.40
CA GLN A 41 -1.90 -16.83 -44.30
C GLN A 41 -2.38 -18.04 -43.50
N GLU A 42 -2.38 -19.20 -44.16
CA GLU A 42 -2.59 -20.50 -43.53
C GLU A 42 -1.26 -21.09 -43.06
N ILE A 43 -1.29 -21.76 -41.91
CA ILE A 43 -0.24 -22.67 -41.50
C ILE A 43 -0.66 -24.10 -41.85
N SER A 44 0.19 -24.80 -42.60
CA SER A 44 0.05 -26.23 -42.83
C SER A 44 0.86 -27.02 -41.79
N PHE A 45 0.24 -28.04 -41.21
CA PHE A 45 0.85 -28.92 -40.22
C PHE A 45 0.37 -30.36 -40.38
N ALA A 46 1.14 -31.34 -39.91
CA ALA A 46 0.73 -32.74 -39.93
C ALA A 46 -0.15 -33.06 -38.73
N CYS A 47 -1.24 -33.79 -38.95
CA CYS A 47 -2.06 -34.36 -37.89
C CYS A 47 -1.21 -35.28 -37.00
N GLY A 48 -1.16 -35.03 -35.69
CA GLY A 48 -0.40 -35.88 -34.76
C GLY A 48 -0.87 -37.35 -34.71
N GLY A 49 -2.13 -37.63 -35.07
CA GLY A 49 -2.68 -38.99 -35.05
C GLY A 49 -2.50 -39.78 -36.36
N CYS A 50 -2.70 -39.15 -37.51
CA CYS A 50 -2.67 -39.84 -38.82
C CYS A 50 -1.63 -39.28 -39.82
N ALA A 51 -0.82 -38.31 -39.42
CA ALA A 51 0.19 -37.62 -40.23
C ALA A 51 -0.32 -36.90 -41.49
N ARG A 52 -1.64 -36.81 -41.69
CA ARG A 52 -2.23 -36.07 -42.81
C ARG A 52 -1.94 -34.58 -42.69
N SER A 53 -1.62 -33.92 -43.80
CA SER A 53 -1.46 -32.47 -43.83
C SER A 53 -2.81 -31.78 -43.64
N LEU A 54 -2.89 -30.95 -42.61
CA LEU A 54 -3.99 -30.05 -42.27
C LEU A 54 -3.51 -28.61 -42.50
N SER A 55 -4.43 -27.71 -42.79
CA SER A 55 -4.17 -26.26 -42.79
C SER A 55 -5.15 -25.59 -41.83
N ALA A 56 -4.65 -24.59 -41.09
CA ALA A 56 -5.50 -23.68 -40.32
C ALA A 56 -5.02 -22.25 -40.57
N PRO A 57 -5.91 -21.24 -40.50
CA PRO A 57 -5.48 -19.85 -40.46
C PRO A 57 -4.47 -19.62 -39.32
N ILE A 58 -3.45 -18.81 -39.54
CA ILE A 58 -2.35 -18.62 -38.58
C ILE A 58 -2.81 -18.03 -37.22
N ASN A 59 -3.98 -17.40 -37.15
CA ASN A 59 -4.57 -16.94 -35.88
C ASN A 59 -5.16 -18.07 -35.01
N TYR A 60 -5.21 -19.31 -35.51
CA TYR A 60 -5.65 -20.49 -34.74
C TYR A 60 -4.50 -21.20 -34.02
N VAL A 61 -3.26 -20.71 -34.13
CA VAL A 61 -2.10 -21.26 -33.42
C VAL A 61 -2.37 -21.30 -31.91
N GLY A 62 -2.29 -22.49 -31.31
CA GLY A 62 -2.63 -22.73 -29.92
C GLY A 62 -4.12 -23.02 -29.65
N CYS A 63 -5.01 -22.93 -30.64
CA CYS A 63 -6.40 -23.36 -30.53
C CYS A 63 -6.52 -24.88 -30.70
N LYS A 64 -7.50 -25.49 -30.03
CA LYS A 64 -7.84 -26.90 -30.20
C LYS A 64 -8.56 -27.10 -31.53
N VAL A 65 -8.02 -27.97 -32.36
CA VAL A 65 -8.64 -28.42 -33.62
C VAL A 65 -8.80 -29.93 -33.59
N ARG A 66 -9.82 -30.41 -34.29
CA ARG A 66 -10.09 -31.84 -34.49
C ARG A 66 -9.72 -32.18 -35.93
N CYS A 67 -8.92 -33.23 -36.12
CA CYS A 67 -8.68 -33.75 -37.47
C CYS A 67 -9.98 -34.33 -38.04
N ASP A 68 -10.37 -33.87 -39.22
CA ASP A 68 -11.54 -34.33 -39.97
C ASP A 68 -11.47 -35.81 -40.38
N HIS A 69 -10.27 -36.39 -40.37
CA HIS A 69 -10.03 -37.75 -40.82
C HIS A 69 -9.97 -38.79 -39.70
N CYS A 70 -9.20 -38.52 -38.64
CA CYS A 70 -8.97 -39.48 -37.55
C CYS A 70 -9.47 -38.99 -36.19
N GLU A 71 -10.19 -37.86 -36.18
CA GLU A 71 -10.83 -37.24 -35.00
C GLU A 71 -9.87 -36.87 -33.85
N THR A 72 -8.56 -36.99 -34.07
CA THR A 72 -7.56 -36.63 -33.07
C THR A 72 -7.65 -35.15 -32.76
N LYS A 73 -7.81 -34.82 -31.47
CA LYS A 73 -7.78 -33.45 -30.95
C LYS A 73 -6.32 -33.04 -30.75
N MET A 74 -5.94 -31.90 -31.31
CA MET A 74 -4.59 -31.35 -31.22
C MET A 74 -4.63 -29.83 -31.14
N LEU A 75 -3.53 -29.23 -30.73
CA LEU A 75 -3.35 -27.79 -30.87
C LEU A 75 -2.76 -27.49 -32.25
N VAL A 76 -3.21 -26.42 -32.89
CA VAL A 76 -2.53 -25.89 -34.08
C VAL A 76 -1.13 -25.43 -33.64
N PRO A 77 -0.05 -25.96 -34.23
CA PRO A 77 1.32 -25.64 -33.82
C PRO A 77 1.74 -24.25 -34.30
N LYS A 78 2.84 -23.70 -33.77
CA LYS A 78 3.51 -22.54 -34.38
C LYS A 78 4.17 -22.96 -35.70
N ALA A 79 4.41 -22.01 -36.60
CA ALA A 79 5.04 -22.29 -37.89
C ALA A 79 6.42 -22.96 -37.70
N GLY A 80 6.55 -24.21 -38.13
CA GLY A 80 7.77 -25.02 -37.98
C GLY A 80 7.75 -26.05 -36.85
N ASP A 81 6.75 -26.04 -35.96
CA ASP A 81 6.58 -27.02 -34.89
C ASP A 81 5.66 -28.19 -35.29
N GLU A 82 5.84 -29.36 -34.70
CA GLU A 82 4.94 -30.51 -34.86
C GLU A 82 3.67 -30.36 -34.02
N ALA A 83 2.53 -30.86 -34.51
CA ALA A 83 1.25 -30.81 -33.80
C ALA A 83 1.28 -31.71 -32.56
N ARG A 84 0.97 -31.13 -31.39
CA ARG A 84 0.90 -31.87 -30.12
C ARG A 84 -0.48 -32.50 -29.95
N ILE A 85 -0.52 -33.83 -29.78
CA ILE A 85 -1.72 -34.58 -29.42
C ILE A 85 -2.12 -34.21 -27.99
N ILE A 86 -3.41 -33.96 -27.77
CA ILE A 86 -3.96 -33.80 -26.43
C ILE A 86 -4.32 -35.21 -25.93
N GLU A 87 -3.49 -35.78 -25.06
CA GLU A 87 -3.85 -37.03 -24.39
C GLU A 87 -4.97 -36.75 -23.37
N GLU A 88 -6.14 -37.38 -23.56
CA GLU A 88 -7.19 -37.40 -22.55
C GLU A 88 -6.78 -38.36 -21.43
N THR A 89 -6.39 -37.82 -20.28
CA THR A 89 -6.19 -38.62 -19.06
C THR A 89 -7.53 -39.23 -18.63
N LYS A 90 -7.80 -40.46 -19.05
CA LYS A 90 -8.89 -41.29 -18.53
C LYS A 90 -8.52 -41.76 -17.13
N ILE A 91 -9.30 -41.33 -16.13
CA ILE A 91 -9.24 -41.84 -14.76
C ILE A 91 -9.60 -43.34 -14.81
N HIS A 92 -8.65 -44.22 -14.48
CA HIS A 92 -8.90 -45.64 -14.27
C HIS A 92 -9.35 -45.91 -12.83
N VAL A 93 -10.59 -46.39 -12.68
CA VAL A 93 -11.10 -47.05 -11.48
C VAL A 93 -10.97 -48.57 -11.71
N ALA A 94 -10.40 -49.31 -10.74
CA ALA A 94 -10.38 -50.78 -10.72
C ALA A 94 -11.16 -51.25 -9.47
N SER A 95 -12.00 -52.31 -9.44
CA SER A 95 -12.17 -53.49 -10.32
C SER A 95 -13.56 -54.16 -10.14
N HIS A 96 -13.96 -54.96 -11.16
CA HIS A 96 -15.23 -55.66 -11.52
C HIS A 96 -15.80 -56.75 -10.55
N PRO A 97 -17.04 -57.35 -10.71
CA PRO A 97 -17.85 -57.56 -11.94
C PRO A 97 -19.39 -57.31 -11.93
N THR A 98 -19.92 -57.16 -13.14
CA THR A 98 -21.33 -57.07 -13.66
C THR A 98 -22.12 -58.41 -13.58
N PRO A 99 -23.41 -58.53 -14.01
CA PRO A 99 -24.40 -57.55 -14.52
C PRO A 99 -25.84 -57.70 -13.97
N LEU A 100 -26.70 -56.70 -14.19
CA LEU A 100 -28.01 -56.87 -14.84
C LEU A 100 -28.51 -55.49 -15.34
N ASP A 101 -28.84 -55.46 -16.62
CA ASP A 101 -29.25 -54.35 -17.51
C ASP A 101 -30.80 -54.40 -17.72
N PRO A 102 -31.49 -53.49 -18.44
CA PRO A 102 -31.40 -52.02 -18.46
C PRO A 102 -32.78 -51.28 -18.63
N VAL A 103 -32.70 -49.93 -18.80
CA VAL A 103 -33.60 -48.97 -19.49
C VAL A 103 -34.80 -48.41 -18.67
N ASP A 104 -35.03 -47.09 -18.54
CA ASP A 104 -35.03 -46.06 -19.58
C ASP A 104 -34.56 -44.67 -19.11
N VAL A 105 -33.70 -44.02 -19.92
CA VAL A 105 -33.21 -42.65 -19.76
C VAL A 105 -33.50 -41.92 -21.06
N HIS A 106 -34.34 -40.89 -21.01
CA HIS A 106 -34.43 -39.92 -22.08
C HIS A 106 -33.29 -38.90 -21.93
N SER A 107 -32.44 -38.87 -22.97
CA SER A 107 -31.32 -37.97 -23.20
C SER A 107 -31.72 -36.48 -23.23
N PRO A 108 -30.78 -35.58 -22.88
CA PRO A 108 -30.58 -34.34 -23.60
C PRO A 108 -29.26 -34.39 -24.39
N GLU A 109 -29.37 -34.07 -25.68
CA GLU A 109 -28.31 -33.66 -26.62
C GLU A 109 -28.09 -32.12 -26.53
N PRO A 110 -27.07 -31.51 -27.17
CA PRO A 110 -25.67 -31.50 -26.77
C PRO A 110 -25.10 -30.06 -26.61
N GLU A 111 -23.88 -29.98 -26.08
CA GLU A 111 -23.03 -28.79 -26.05
C GLU A 111 -22.80 -28.22 -27.47
N GLN A 112 -23.12 -26.94 -27.68
CA GLN A 112 -22.88 -26.27 -28.96
C GLN A 112 -21.40 -25.86 -29.10
N GLU A 113 -20.75 -26.42 -30.14
CA GLU A 113 -19.71 -25.75 -30.92
C GLU A 113 -20.22 -24.38 -31.38
N ILE A 114 -19.38 -23.35 -31.30
CA ILE A 114 -19.77 -22.00 -31.69
C ILE A 114 -19.89 -21.93 -33.22
N ASP A 115 -21.13 -21.72 -33.67
CA ASP A 115 -21.48 -21.10 -34.95
C ASP A 115 -21.87 -19.63 -34.67
N LEU A 116 -21.52 -18.70 -35.56
CA LEU A 116 -21.49 -17.25 -35.30
C LEU A 116 -22.81 -16.56 -35.68
N GLU A 117 -23.70 -16.22 -34.72
CA GLU A 117 -24.71 -15.14 -34.90
C GLU A 117 -25.48 -14.72 -33.60
N ASN A 118 -25.30 -13.44 -33.19
CA ASN A 118 -26.21 -12.51 -32.45
C ASN A 118 -26.56 -12.57 -30.92
N ILE A 119 -26.88 -11.35 -30.42
CA ILE A 119 -26.78 -10.74 -29.06
C ILE A 119 -28.18 -10.28 -28.53
N MET A 120 -28.26 -9.92 -27.22
CA MET A 120 -29.20 -8.98 -26.52
C MET A 120 -30.32 -9.68 -25.70
N ASP A 121 -30.74 -9.31 -24.47
CA ASP A 121 -30.70 -8.05 -23.72
C ASP A 121 -31.30 -8.22 -22.28
N ARG A 122 -31.08 -7.22 -21.39
CA ARG A 122 -31.86 -6.78 -20.17
C ARG A 122 -31.71 -7.53 -18.83
N GLU A 123 -31.94 -6.92 -17.65
CA GLU A 123 -31.85 -5.57 -17.03
C GLU A 123 -32.25 -5.73 -15.54
N GLU A 124 -31.82 -4.81 -14.68
CA GLU A 124 -31.85 -4.73 -13.20
C GLU A 124 -33.23 -4.67 -12.50
N VAL A 125 -33.30 -4.98 -11.18
CA VAL A 125 -34.03 -4.20 -10.12
C VAL A 125 -33.45 -4.46 -8.70
N SER A 126 -33.43 -3.41 -7.87
CA SER A 126 -32.90 -3.16 -6.51
C SER A 126 -33.76 -3.58 -5.28
N HIS A 127 -33.13 -3.73 -4.08
CA HIS A 127 -33.45 -3.08 -2.76
C HIS A 127 -33.08 -3.85 -1.46
N LEU A 128 -32.39 -3.13 -0.53
CA LEU A 128 -32.54 -2.98 0.95
C LEU A 128 -32.35 -4.11 2.00
N ASP A 129 -31.49 -3.77 2.99
CA ASP A 129 -31.68 -3.84 4.47
C ASP A 129 -31.10 -4.95 5.40
N THR A 130 -30.36 -4.41 6.39
CA THR A 130 -30.17 -4.70 7.84
C THR A 130 -29.53 -5.99 8.38
N GLU A 131 -28.56 -5.72 9.27
CA GLU A 131 -27.90 -6.58 10.27
C GLU A 131 -28.90 -7.19 11.26
N ASP A 132 -28.73 -8.48 11.53
CA ASP A 132 -29.03 -9.13 12.81
C ASP A 132 -28.21 -10.43 12.89
N ASP A 133 -27.97 -10.89 14.12
CA ASP A 133 -27.31 -12.14 14.55
C ASP A 133 -25.83 -12.07 14.95
N LEU A 134 -25.57 -11.47 16.11
CA LEU A 134 -24.50 -11.89 17.04
C LEU A 134 -25.06 -11.93 18.47
N GLU A 135 -25.66 -13.06 18.85
CA GLU A 135 -25.86 -13.42 20.26
C GLU A 135 -24.60 -14.13 20.77
N VAL A 136 -23.89 -13.51 21.72
CA VAL A 136 -22.89 -14.19 22.56
C VAL A 136 -23.24 -13.88 24.01
N GLU A 137 -23.36 -14.94 24.80
CA GLU A 137 -23.91 -15.03 26.15
C GLU A 137 -23.29 -14.04 27.16
N ASP A 138 -24.17 -13.23 27.76
CA ASP A 138 -23.90 -12.32 28.87
C ASP A 138 -23.97 -13.08 30.22
N GLU A 139 -22.83 -13.47 30.79
CA GLU A 139 -22.76 -13.90 32.20
C GLU A 139 -21.61 -13.24 33.00
N TRP A 140 -20.89 -12.25 32.46
CA TRP A 140 -19.68 -11.71 33.10
C TRP A 140 -19.76 -10.25 33.60
N VAL A 141 -20.93 -9.61 33.56
CA VAL A 141 -21.09 -8.20 33.97
C VAL A 141 -21.34 -8.02 35.48
N GLU A 142 -21.86 -9.02 36.19
CA GLU A 142 -22.21 -8.84 37.61
C GLU A 142 -21.05 -9.10 38.59
N GLU A 143 -20.07 -9.93 38.26
CA GLU A 143 -19.04 -10.32 39.24
C GLU A 143 -17.89 -9.29 39.39
N THR A 144 -17.71 -8.41 38.41
CA THR A 144 -16.67 -7.35 38.44
C THR A 144 -17.15 -6.08 39.17
N LEU A 145 -18.47 -5.87 39.26
CA LEU A 145 -19.07 -4.74 39.99
C LEU A 145 -19.07 -4.96 41.52
N SER A 146 -19.10 -6.21 41.97
CA SER A 146 -19.03 -6.59 43.40
C SER A 146 -17.68 -6.25 44.04
N LYS A 147 -16.55 -6.43 43.32
CA LYS A 147 -15.20 -6.12 43.84
C LYS A 147 -14.87 -4.62 43.88
N ARG A 148 -15.59 -3.78 43.14
CA ARG A 148 -15.42 -2.30 43.13
C ARG A 148 -16.09 -1.60 44.31
N ALA A 149 -17.07 -2.22 44.98
CA ALA A 149 -17.76 -1.62 46.12
C ALA A 149 -16.96 -1.66 47.43
N GLN A 150 -15.92 -2.50 47.55
CA GLN A 150 -15.15 -2.62 48.80
C GLN A 150 -13.88 -1.74 48.84
N ASN A 151 -13.40 -1.22 47.72
CA ASN A 151 -12.19 -0.35 47.69
C ASN A 151 -12.49 1.16 47.57
N ALA A 152 -13.75 1.57 47.38
CA ALA A 152 -14.14 2.98 47.26
C ALA A 152 -14.54 3.66 48.59
N LEU A 153 -14.35 2.99 49.74
CA LEU A 153 -14.79 3.48 51.06
C LEU A 153 -13.66 3.95 51.99
N LYS A 154 -12.47 4.28 51.44
CA LYS A 154 -11.33 4.72 52.28
C LYS A 154 -10.75 6.10 52.09
N ASN A 155 -11.18 6.91 51.12
CA ASN A 155 -10.68 8.29 51.00
C ASN A 155 -11.78 9.28 50.64
N GLN A 156 -12.49 9.76 51.65
CA GLN A 156 -13.34 10.95 51.56
C GLN A 156 -13.09 11.86 52.77
N LYS A 157 -12.41 12.99 52.51
CA LYS A 157 -12.36 14.29 53.24
C LYS A 157 -11.12 15.03 52.69
N SER A 158 -11.14 16.29 52.22
CA SER A 158 -12.13 17.38 52.20
C SER A 158 -11.63 18.46 51.21
N ARG A 159 -12.55 19.21 50.59
CA ARG A 159 -12.27 20.35 49.67
C ARG A 159 -12.18 21.71 50.39
N SER A 160 -11.51 22.67 49.72
CA SER A 160 -11.80 24.12 49.55
C SER A 160 -10.66 25.11 49.96
N PRO A 161 -10.66 26.42 49.55
CA PRO A 161 -9.78 26.96 48.49
C PRO A 161 -8.99 28.28 48.84
N LEU A 162 -8.18 28.75 47.86
CA LEU A 162 -7.35 30.00 47.67
C LEU A 162 -7.79 31.35 48.34
N PRO A 163 -7.07 32.53 48.23
CA PRO A 163 -5.64 32.91 47.97
C PRO A 163 -5.13 34.13 48.86
N ILE A 164 -3.94 34.74 48.57
CA ILE A 164 -3.57 36.21 48.60
C ILE A 164 -2.19 36.63 49.25
N ILE A 165 -1.33 37.31 48.42
CA ILE A 165 -0.40 38.47 48.66
C ILE A 165 1.11 38.34 49.05
N LEU A 166 1.97 38.76 48.08
CA LEU A 166 3.06 39.78 48.03
C LEU A 166 4.27 39.81 49.02
N VAL A 167 5.48 39.87 48.41
CA VAL A 167 6.52 40.96 48.49
C VAL A 167 7.84 40.83 49.31
N LEU A 168 8.96 41.00 48.55
CA LEU A 168 10.30 41.61 48.85
C LEU A 168 11.31 40.82 49.74
N ILE A 169 12.66 40.84 49.60
CA ILE A 169 13.68 41.56 48.78
C ILE A 169 15.07 40.89 49.01
N PHE A 170 15.90 40.77 47.95
CA PHE A 170 17.37 41.03 47.78
C PHE A 170 18.38 40.66 48.92
N LEU A 171 19.66 40.28 48.73
CA LEU A 171 20.66 40.38 47.65
C LEU A 171 21.98 39.64 48.03
N LEU A 172 22.91 39.64 47.05
CA LEU A 172 24.37 39.38 47.07
C LEU A 172 24.74 37.96 46.61
N GLY A 173 25.44 37.75 45.49
CA GLY A 173 26.06 38.66 44.54
C GLY A 173 26.79 37.84 43.48
N GLY A 174 26.77 38.31 42.23
CA GLY A 174 27.60 37.79 41.14
C GLY A 174 28.79 38.70 40.84
N GLY A 175 29.62 38.26 39.89
CA GLY A 175 30.58 39.08 39.15
C GLY A 175 31.88 38.31 38.85
N ALA A 176 32.20 37.98 37.59
CA ALA A 176 32.69 38.88 36.51
C ALA A 176 34.25 38.85 36.45
N PHE A 177 35.02 38.89 35.34
CA PHE A 177 34.81 39.21 33.91
C PHE A 177 36.16 39.02 33.13
N PHE A 178 36.12 39.07 31.77
CA PHE A 178 37.14 39.50 30.74
C PHE A 178 38.32 38.54 30.38
N ALA A 179 38.85 38.43 29.15
CA ALA A 179 38.73 39.20 27.88
C ALA A 179 39.20 38.42 26.60
N TYR A 180 38.58 38.81 25.48
CA TYR A 180 39.01 39.06 24.07
C TYR A 180 40.46 38.87 23.52
N ASN A 181 40.57 38.32 22.29
CA ASN A 181 41.30 38.84 21.08
C ASN A 181 41.18 37.81 19.91
N SER A 182 40.43 38.06 18.82
CA SER A 182 40.75 38.76 17.54
C SER A 182 41.73 38.03 16.58
N MET A 183 41.19 37.49 15.47
CA MET A 183 41.44 37.86 14.04
C MET A 183 42.61 37.15 13.34
N ASP A 184 42.35 36.43 12.24
CA ASP A 184 42.66 36.94 10.88
C ASP A 184 42.04 36.11 9.73
N LYS A 185 41.80 36.78 8.59
CA LYS A 185 41.35 36.23 7.29
C LYS A 185 42.38 36.56 6.20
N SER A 186 42.86 35.56 5.47
CA SER A 186 43.36 35.58 4.07
C SER A 186 43.84 34.14 3.77
N GLY A 187 43.57 33.47 2.64
CA GLY A 187 43.61 33.89 1.25
C GLY A 187 44.93 33.41 0.63
N ASP A 188 44.99 32.16 0.13
CA ASP A 188 45.55 31.83 -1.19
C ASP A 188 45.66 30.32 -1.49
N SER A 189 45.49 30.03 -2.77
CA SER A 189 45.53 28.76 -3.49
C SER A 189 46.84 27.96 -3.36
N LEU A 190 46.76 26.64 -3.54
CA LEU A 190 47.49 25.94 -4.61
C LEU A 190 47.01 24.49 -4.76
N SER A 191 46.54 24.20 -5.96
CA SER A 191 46.20 22.92 -6.54
C SER A 191 47.40 21.96 -6.59
N GLN A 192 47.23 20.74 -6.08
CA GLN A 192 47.88 19.56 -6.64
C GLN A 192 46.86 18.45 -6.79
N THR A 193 46.37 18.31 -8.01
CA THR A 193 45.67 17.15 -8.53
C THR A 193 46.66 15.99 -8.62
N ASN A 194 46.50 14.96 -7.79
CA ASN A 194 46.99 13.63 -8.13
C ASN A 194 45.83 12.90 -8.83
N GLU A 195 45.92 12.81 -10.15
CA GLU A 195 45.11 11.89 -10.94
C GLU A 195 45.39 10.45 -10.47
N VAL A 196 44.40 9.83 -9.83
CA VAL A 196 44.41 8.38 -9.61
C VAL A 196 43.89 7.73 -10.89
N ASN A 197 44.79 7.03 -11.56
CA ASN A 197 44.53 6.22 -12.73
C ASN A 197 43.53 5.10 -12.39
N LEU A 198 42.32 5.14 -12.97
CA LEU A 198 41.20 4.24 -12.65
C LEU A 198 41.12 2.96 -13.48
N ASP A 199 42.10 2.68 -14.35
CA ASP A 199 42.03 1.54 -15.30
C ASP A 199 43.08 0.44 -15.07
N ALA A 200 43.40 0.11 -13.80
CA ALA A 200 44.12 -1.12 -13.49
C ALA A 200 43.13 -2.23 -13.12
N PRO A 201 43.12 -3.40 -13.80
CA PRO A 201 42.39 -4.56 -13.30
C PRO A 201 43.00 -4.96 -11.97
N VAL A 202 42.22 -4.83 -10.89
CA VAL A 202 42.59 -5.34 -9.58
C VAL A 202 42.67 -6.87 -9.71
N GLU A 203 43.87 -7.44 -9.61
CA GLU A 203 44.03 -8.88 -9.43
C GLU A 203 43.27 -9.29 -8.16
N LEU A 204 42.17 -10.01 -8.34
CA LEU A 204 41.33 -10.53 -7.27
C LEU A 204 42.12 -11.57 -6.49
N GLY A 205 42.58 -11.19 -5.30
CA GLY A 205 43.11 -12.14 -4.33
C GLY A 205 42.02 -13.09 -3.80
N PRO A 206 42.37 -14.28 -3.33
CA PRO A 206 41.43 -15.15 -2.63
C PRO A 206 40.89 -14.45 -1.37
N VAL A 207 39.64 -14.75 -0.99
CA VAL A 207 39.10 -14.39 0.34
C VAL A 207 40.10 -14.90 1.39
N LYS A 208 40.54 -14.02 2.29
CA LYS A 208 41.50 -14.36 3.33
C LYS A 208 40.82 -14.48 4.69
N GLU A 209 41.32 -15.44 5.47
CA GLU A 209 40.95 -15.61 6.87
C GLU A 209 41.34 -14.35 7.70
N PRO A 210 40.44 -13.83 8.56
CA PRO A 210 40.58 -12.55 9.27
C PRO A 210 41.53 -12.55 10.47
N GLU A 211 42.55 -13.41 10.50
CA GLU A 211 43.39 -13.66 11.69
C GLU A 211 43.95 -12.38 12.35
N GLU A 212 44.37 -11.36 11.58
CA GLU A 212 44.89 -10.10 12.12
C GLU A 212 43.81 -9.16 12.70
N LEU A 213 42.62 -9.09 12.09
CA LEU A 213 41.53 -8.26 12.61
C LEU A 213 40.96 -8.83 13.90
N ASN A 214 40.81 -10.15 13.95
CA ASN A 214 40.30 -10.85 15.12
C ASN A 214 41.31 -10.87 16.28
N GLN A 215 42.63 -10.75 16.05
CA GLN A 215 43.62 -10.62 17.13
C GLN A 215 43.41 -9.36 17.99
N ASN A 216 42.78 -8.32 17.44
CA ASN A 216 42.47 -7.09 18.17
C ASN A 216 41.11 -7.13 18.88
N LEU A 217 40.37 -8.23 18.74
CA LEU A 217 39.14 -8.52 19.46
C LEU A 217 39.47 -9.60 20.50
N GLU A 218 39.14 -9.39 21.77
CA GLU A 218 39.18 -10.52 22.71
C GLU A 218 38.18 -11.57 22.20
N VAL A 219 38.66 -12.79 21.95
CA VAL A 219 37.82 -13.85 21.38
C VAL A 219 36.80 -14.26 22.44
N SER A 220 35.61 -13.66 22.37
CA SER A 220 34.46 -14.03 23.19
C SER A 220 33.83 -15.34 22.69
N GLU A 221 33.12 -16.05 23.57
CA GLU A 221 32.24 -17.13 23.13
C GLU A 221 31.09 -16.52 22.29
N PRO A 222 30.66 -17.19 21.20
CA PRO A 222 29.53 -16.72 20.40
C PRO A 222 28.31 -16.40 21.28
N LEU A 223 27.52 -15.41 20.87
CA LEU A 223 26.27 -15.10 21.56
C LEU A 223 25.36 -16.32 21.54
N SER A 224 24.88 -16.72 22.73
CA SER A 224 23.89 -17.77 22.87
C SER A 224 22.64 -17.38 22.11
N GLN A 225 22.24 -18.19 21.12
CA GLN A 225 20.99 -17.98 20.40
C GLN A 225 19.84 -18.56 21.20
N ASN A 226 18.92 -17.72 21.66
CA ASN A 226 17.71 -18.14 22.36
C ASN A 226 16.64 -18.58 21.37
N ASN A 227 15.86 -19.57 21.80
CA ASN A 227 14.68 -19.99 21.08
C ASN A 227 13.46 -19.13 21.46
N ILE A 228 12.45 -19.19 20.60
CA ILE A 228 11.11 -18.70 20.87
C ILE A 228 10.19 -19.90 20.72
N GLU A 229 9.46 -20.27 21.78
CA GLU A 229 8.70 -21.52 21.85
C GLU A 229 7.75 -21.71 20.66
N ILE A 230 7.02 -20.66 20.30
CA ILE A 230 6.11 -20.69 19.14
C ILE A 230 6.88 -20.97 17.84
N VAL A 231 8.04 -20.35 17.63
CA VAL A 231 8.85 -20.50 16.43
C VAL A 231 9.51 -21.89 16.36
N ASP A 232 9.81 -22.52 17.49
CA ASP A 232 10.35 -23.88 17.54
C ASP A 232 9.38 -24.90 16.92
N ARG A 233 8.06 -24.65 17.02
CA ARG A 233 7.03 -25.48 16.38
C ARG A 233 7.00 -25.37 14.85
N MET A 234 7.51 -24.27 14.29
CA MET A 234 7.57 -24.11 12.84
C MET A 234 8.50 -25.16 12.22
N VAL A 235 8.24 -25.54 10.98
CA VAL A 235 9.18 -26.41 10.25
C VAL A 235 10.50 -25.70 9.98
N GLN A 236 11.60 -26.46 9.96
CA GLN A 236 12.93 -25.92 9.66
C GLN A 236 13.02 -25.46 8.20
N MET A 237 12.48 -26.25 7.28
CA MET A 237 12.32 -25.88 5.87
C MET A 237 10.85 -26.08 5.48
N PRO A 238 10.16 -25.04 4.97
CA PRO A 238 8.76 -25.17 4.58
C PRO A 238 8.58 -26.12 3.40
N LYS A 239 7.43 -26.80 3.37
CA LYS A 239 7.10 -27.80 2.34
C LYS A 239 5.76 -27.47 1.67
N PRO A 240 5.68 -27.47 0.32
CA PRO A 240 6.83 -27.30 -0.57
C PRO A 240 7.50 -25.93 -0.32
N LEU A 241 8.81 -25.87 -0.54
CA LEU A 241 9.54 -24.61 -0.60
C LEU A 241 9.28 -24.01 -1.99
N VAL A 242 8.43 -22.99 -2.05
CA VAL A 242 8.09 -22.28 -3.28
C VAL A 242 8.28 -20.79 -3.04
N MET A 243 9.56 -20.41 -2.97
CA MET A 243 9.94 -19.03 -2.71
C MET A 243 9.71 -18.17 -3.94
N ARG A 244 8.90 -17.12 -3.81
CA ARG A 244 8.74 -16.11 -4.86
C ARG A 244 9.90 -15.13 -4.83
N ASP A 245 10.19 -14.52 -5.97
CA ASP A 245 11.03 -13.33 -6.02
C ASP A 245 10.21 -12.13 -5.51
N TRP A 246 10.24 -11.89 -4.20
CA TRP A 246 9.37 -10.88 -3.60
C TRP A 246 9.67 -9.47 -4.07
N LEU A 247 10.92 -9.17 -4.46
CA LEU A 247 11.28 -7.88 -5.05
C LEU A 247 10.61 -7.72 -6.43
N GLU A 248 10.78 -8.70 -7.32
CA GLU A 248 10.17 -8.67 -8.66
C GLU A 248 8.63 -8.62 -8.58
N VAL A 249 8.04 -9.47 -7.74
CA VAL A 249 6.58 -9.52 -7.52
C VAL A 249 6.06 -8.16 -7.04
N SER A 250 6.75 -7.52 -6.10
CA SER A 250 6.37 -6.20 -5.60
C SER A 250 6.50 -5.11 -6.66
N GLN A 251 7.58 -5.12 -7.44
CA GLN A 251 7.75 -4.14 -8.52
C GLN A 251 6.64 -4.24 -9.56
N LYS A 252 6.32 -5.47 -9.99
CA LYS A 252 5.20 -5.74 -10.91
C LYS A 252 3.86 -5.34 -10.28
N TYR A 253 3.64 -5.65 -9.01
CA TYR A 253 2.43 -5.27 -8.28
C TYR A 253 2.19 -3.75 -8.35
N TYR A 254 3.17 -2.92 -7.99
CA TYR A 254 2.99 -1.47 -8.00
C TYR A 254 2.88 -0.88 -9.41
N GLN A 255 3.63 -1.40 -10.38
CA GLN A 255 3.46 -1.02 -11.79
C GLN A 255 2.05 -1.35 -12.31
N TYR A 256 1.45 -2.42 -11.79
CA TYR A 256 0.11 -2.87 -12.14
C TYR A 256 -0.98 -2.03 -11.47
N ILE A 257 -0.94 -1.86 -10.14
CA ILE A 257 -2.00 -1.20 -9.38
C ILE A 257 -1.93 0.33 -9.41
N MET A 258 -0.75 0.92 -9.64
CA MET A 258 -0.57 2.38 -9.66
C MET A 258 -0.65 2.99 -11.06
N ARG A 259 -1.02 2.22 -12.07
CA ARG A 259 -1.18 2.71 -13.45
C ARG A 259 -2.44 3.58 -13.56
N PRO A 260 -2.33 4.90 -13.78
CA PRO A 260 -3.50 5.77 -13.87
C PRO A 260 -4.37 5.40 -15.06
N GLY A 261 -5.69 5.41 -14.86
CA GLY A 261 -6.67 5.12 -15.92
C GLY A 261 -6.69 3.66 -16.40
N TYR A 262 -5.89 2.77 -15.78
CA TYR A 262 -5.95 1.36 -16.11
C TYR A 262 -7.18 0.71 -15.48
N GLU A 263 -8.00 0.10 -16.33
CA GLU A 263 -9.14 -0.70 -15.94
C GLU A 263 -8.79 -2.18 -16.01
N LEU A 264 -9.16 -2.90 -14.97
CA LEU A 264 -9.04 -4.34 -14.87
C LEU A 264 -10.43 -4.92 -14.68
N ASP A 265 -10.85 -5.75 -15.63
CA ASP A 265 -12.23 -6.26 -15.70
C ASP A 265 -13.28 -5.13 -15.71
N GLY A 266 -12.99 -4.04 -16.44
CA GLY A 266 -13.89 -2.87 -16.55
C GLY A 266 -13.92 -1.95 -15.33
N HIS A 267 -13.04 -2.15 -14.34
CA HIS A 267 -12.99 -1.34 -13.12
C HIS A 267 -11.59 -0.76 -12.88
N LEU A 268 -11.53 0.53 -12.56
CA LEU A 268 -10.28 1.23 -12.23
C LEU A 268 -9.64 0.68 -10.93
N LEU A 269 -8.32 0.52 -10.94
CA LEU A 269 -7.52 0.21 -9.75
C LEU A 269 -7.13 1.46 -8.96
N MET A 270 -7.02 2.58 -9.65
CA MET A 270 -6.69 3.87 -9.07
C MET A 270 -7.50 4.97 -9.75
N GLN A 271 -8.18 5.77 -8.94
CA GLN A 271 -8.81 7.00 -9.35
C GLN A 271 -7.90 8.17 -8.99
N VAL A 272 -7.61 8.98 -10.01
CA VAL A 272 -6.86 10.22 -9.90
C VAL A 272 -7.73 11.33 -10.47
N GLN A 273 -7.98 12.37 -9.68
CA GLN A 273 -8.75 13.52 -10.12
C GLN A 273 -8.19 14.82 -9.53
N PRO A 274 -8.24 15.96 -10.23
CA PRO A 274 -7.82 17.23 -9.66
C PRO A 274 -8.69 17.55 -8.44
N ARG A 275 -8.06 17.89 -7.32
CA ARG A 275 -8.78 18.11 -6.07
C ARG A 275 -9.80 19.24 -6.22
N GLY A 276 -11.02 18.99 -5.76
CA GLY A 276 -12.13 19.94 -5.83
C GLY A 276 -12.77 20.10 -7.22
N LYS A 277 -12.36 19.30 -8.22
CA LYS A 277 -12.97 19.29 -9.57
C LYS A 277 -13.65 17.95 -9.84
N ASN A 278 -14.71 17.96 -10.65
CA ASN A 278 -15.36 16.72 -11.10
C ASN A 278 -14.53 16.07 -12.22
N PRO A 279 -14.41 14.72 -12.26
CA PRO A 279 -13.73 14.02 -13.35
C PRO A 279 -14.27 14.40 -14.73
N GLY A 280 -13.37 14.72 -15.65
CA GLY A 280 -13.72 15.06 -17.04
C GLY A 280 -14.54 16.35 -17.19
N GLN A 281 -14.56 17.22 -16.18
CA GLN A 281 -15.21 18.53 -16.25
C GLN A 281 -14.17 19.61 -15.99
N PHE A 282 -13.80 20.33 -17.04
CA PHE A 282 -12.79 21.38 -17.02
C PHE A 282 -13.43 22.74 -17.28
N ALA A 283 -12.88 23.79 -16.67
CA ALA A 283 -13.25 25.15 -17.03
C ALA A 283 -12.95 25.37 -18.52
N ILE A 284 -13.78 26.16 -19.21
CA ILE A 284 -13.47 26.55 -20.58
C ILE A 284 -12.30 27.54 -20.53
N SER A 285 -11.13 27.10 -20.99
CA SER A 285 -9.90 27.89 -20.95
C SER A 285 -10.07 29.23 -21.68
N ALA A 286 -9.62 30.32 -21.04
CA ALA A 286 -9.63 31.67 -21.60
C ALA A 286 -8.89 31.77 -22.95
N ASN A 287 -8.00 30.82 -23.26
CA ASN A 287 -7.35 30.72 -24.56
C ASN A 287 -8.30 30.52 -25.73
N TYR A 288 -9.49 29.97 -25.48
CA TYR A 288 -10.53 29.71 -26.48
C TYR A 288 -11.61 30.80 -26.49
N LEU A 289 -11.47 31.82 -25.64
CA LEU A 289 -12.48 32.84 -25.42
C LEU A 289 -12.05 34.18 -26.02
N GLN A 290 -13.03 34.96 -26.44
CA GLN A 290 -12.83 36.32 -26.89
C GLN A 290 -13.99 37.22 -26.44
N SER A 291 -13.68 38.14 -25.55
CA SER A 291 -14.60 39.18 -25.09
C SER A 291 -14.92 40.18 -26.22
N ARG A 292 -15.94 41.01 -26.03
CA ARG A 292 -16.33 42.12 -26.94
C ARG A 292 -15.17 43.06 -27.23
N ALA A 293 -14.25 43.22 -26.28
CA ALA A 293 -13.04 44.04 -26.43
C ALA A 293 -11.83 43.27 -27.00
N GLY A 294 -12.02 42.04 -27.47
CA GLY A 294 -10.96 41.20 -28.05
C GLY A 294 -9.99 40.61 -27.03
N LYS A 295 -10.35 40.56 -25.75
CA LYS A 295 -9.52 39.97 -24.69
C LYS A 295 -9.88 38.50 -24.49
N LYS A 296 -8.91 37.68 -24.08
CA LYS A 296 -9.10 36.27 -23.70
C LYS A 296 -9.84 36.16 -22.37
N ALA A 297 -11.16 36.33 -22.38
CA ALA A 297 -11.99 36.38 -21.18
C ALA A 297 -13.50 36.32 -21.53
N TRP A 298 -14.33 36.23 -20.49
CA TRP A 298 -15.76 36.53 -20.49
C TRP A 298 -16.00 38.02 -20.20
N ASP A 299 -16.91 38.66 -20.95
CA ASP A 299 -17.57 39.88 -20.49
C ASP A 299 -18.57 39.52 -19.40
N CYS A 300 -18.39 40.08 -18.20
CA CYS A 300 -19.25 39.82 -17.05
C CYS A 300 -20.02 41.09 -16.65
N GLU A 301 -21.33 40.96 -16.48
CA GLU A 301 -22.25 42.04 -16.11
C GLU A 301 -23.05 41.60 -14.86
N PHE A 302 -22.83 42.27 -13.73
CA PHE A 302 -23.57 42.05 -12.48
C PHE A 302 -24.73 43.03 -12.35
N TYR A 303 -25.88 42.54 -11.93
CA TYR A 303 -27.09 43.31 -11.70
C TYR A 303 -27.57 43.09 -10.27
N ASP A 304 -27.79 44.17 -9.53
CA ASP A 304 -28.37 44.14 -8.18
C ASP A 304 -29.90 44.00 -8.22
N ASN A 305 -30.39 43.07 -9.07
CA ASN A 305 -31.80 42.72 -9.24
C ASN A 305 -31.95 41.33 -9.89
N MET A 306 -33.19 40.85 -9.98
CA MET A 306 -33.52 39.48 -10.41
C MET A 306 -33.94 39.37 -11.88
N GLU A 307 -33.98 40.50 -12.58
CA GLU A 307 -34.60 40.64 -13.88
C GLU A 307 -33.58 40.90 -15.00
N PHE A 308 -32.27 40.95 -14.70
CA PHE A 308 -31.22 41.43 -15.61
C PHE A 308 -31.54 42.83 -16.17
N ALA A 309 -32.20 43.67 -15.35
CA ALA A 309 -32.79 44.92 -15.78
C ALA A 309 -31.89 46.13 -15.49
N GLY A 310 -31.98 47.14 -16.35
CA GLY A 310 -31.23 48.39 -16.22
C GLY A 310 -29.75 48.28 -16.65
N THR A 311 -28.96 49.27 -16.26
CA THR A 311 -27.50 49.24 -16.43
C THR A 311 -26.91 48.29 -15.40
N ALA A 312 -25.95 47.45 -15.80
CA ALA A 312 -25.22 46.60 -14.87
C ALA A 312 -24.57 47.45 -13.77
N SER A 313 -24.71 47.02 -12.51
CA SER A 313 -24.08 47.68 -11.36
C SER A 313 -22.56 47.62 -11.45
N VAL A 314 -22.04 46.48 -11.96
CA VAL A 314 -20.61 46.27 -12.21
C VAL A 314 -20.43 45.55 -13.54
N SER A 315 -19.42 45.94 -14.32
CA SER A 315 -18.96 45.19 -15.49
C SER A 315 -17.46 44.94 -15.38
N ARG A 316 -17.04 43.70 -15.64
CA ARG A 316 -15.62 43.30 -15.59
C ARG A 316 -15.32 42.18 -16.57
N LEU A 317 -14.07 41.75 -16.61
CA LEU A 317 -13.65 40.54 -17.31
C LEU A 317 -13.41 39.42 -16.29
N ASP A 318 -13.95 38.24 -16.58
CA ASP A 318 -13.70 37.01 -15.82
C ASP A 318 -12.98 35.99 -16.71
N GLU A 319 -12.04 35.22 -16.15
CA GLU A 319 -11.29 34.21 -16.90
C GLU A 319 -12.11 32.94 -17.16
N ASP A 320 -13.04 32.61 -16.27
CA ASP A 320 -13.99 31.50 -16.39
C ASP A 320 -15.36 31.82 -15.74
N VAL A 321 -16.25 30.82 -15.70
CA VAL A 321 -17.54 30.90 -14.98
C VAL A 321 -17.58 29.79 -13.92
N ASN A 322 -16.70 29.85 -12.92
CA ASN A 322 -16.65 28.91 -11.80
C ASN A 322 -16.56 29.62 -10.45
N PHE A 323 -17.70 30.09 -9.95
CA PHE A 323 -17.80 30.88 -8.73
C PHE A 323 -18.54 30.14 -7.62
N ASN A 324 -18.04 30.27 -6.39
CA ASN A 324 -18.72 29.79 -5.18
C ASN A 324 -18.57 30.84 -4.08
N TRP A 325 -19.62 31.63 -3.93
CA TRP A 325 -19.69 32.67 -2.91
C TRP A 325 -20.23 32.15 -1.58
N LYS A 326 -20.78 30.92 -1.54
CA LYS A 326 -21.46 30.34 -0.37
C LYS A 326 -22.53 31.33 0.14
N HIS A 327 -22.60 31.55 1.45
CA HIS A 327 -23.35 32.63 2.08
C HIS A 327 -22.63 33.99 1.99
N GLY A 328 -22.14 34.37 0.82
CA GLY A 328 -21.37 35.60 0.63
C GLY A 328 -21.87 36.36 -0.59
N LYS A 329 -21.56 37.65 -0.66
CA LYS A 329 -21.86 38.49 -1.83
C LYS A 329 -20.72 38.41 -2.87
N PRO A 330 -21.02 38.54 -4.17
CA PRO A 330 -20.01 38.43 -5.22
C PRO A 330 -19.05 39.61 -5.28
N LEU A 331 -19.54 40.80 -4.93
CA LEU A 331 -18.85 42.09 -4.96
C LEU A 331 -19.45 43.00 -3.89
N ASP A 332 -18.74 44.07 -3.53
CA ASP A 332 -19.21 44.96 -2.47
C ASP A 332 -20.49 45.72 -2.85
N GLU A 333 -20.62 46.03 -4.14
CA GLU A 333 -21.70 46.78 -4.78
C GLU A 333 -22.95 45.94 -5.10
N ILE A 334 -22.91 44.63 -4.82
CA ILE A 334 -24.01 43.70 -5.10
C ILE A 334 -24.57 43.19 -3.76
N ALA A 335 -25.89 43.11 -3.65
CA ALA A 335 -26.54 42.55 -2.47
C ALA A 335 -26.14 41.09 -2.24
N HIS A 336 -26.32 40.62 -1.00
CA HIS A 336 -26.03 39.24 -0.63
C HIS A 336 -26.89 38.24 -1.42
N ASP A 337 -28.17 38.56 -1.56
CA ASP A 337 -29.17 37.75 -2.23
C ASP A 337 -29.83 38.60 -3.34
N ARG A 338 -30.60 37.94 -4.20
CA ARG A 338 -31.46 38.59 -5.21
C ARG A 338 -30.72 39.37 -6.28
N PHE A 339 -29.60 38.82 -6.74
CA PHE A 339 -28.81 39.40 -7.82
C PHE A 339 -28.78 38.48 -9.04
N THR A 340 -28.41 39.04 -10.18
CA THR A 340 -28.22 38.29 -11.43
C THR A 340 -26.88 38.63 -12.07
N VAL A 341 -26.31 37.68 -12.80
CA VAL A 341 -25.03 37.84 -13.49
C VAL A 341 -25.12 37.28 -14.90
N ARG A 342 -24.64 38.05 -15.87
CA ARG A 342 -24.55 37.62 -17.27
C ARG A 342 -23.08 37.58 -17.70
N TRP A 343 -22.63 36.42 -18.15
CA TRP A 343 -21.37 36.25 -18.85
C TRP A 343 -21.62 36.09 -20.34
N SER A 344 -20.82 36.76 -21.17
CA SER A 344 -20.84 36.57 -22.62
C SER A 344 -19.44 36.52 -23.21
N THR A 345 -19.24 35.72 -24.25
CA THR A 345 -17.96 35.61 -24.96
C THR A 345 -18.17 34.99 -26.34
N THR A 346 -17.18 35.10 -27.21
CA THR A 346 -17.05 34.29 -28.43
C THR A 346 -16.09 33.13 -28.15
N LEU A 347 -16.56 31.90 -28.35
CA LEU A 347 -15.78 30.66 -28.24
C LEU A 347 -15.24 30.28 -29.63
N GLN A 348 -13.95 29.98 -29.69
CA GLN A 348 -13.29 29.31 -30.82
C GLN A 348 -12.68 28.01 -30.35
N VAL A 349 -13.20 26.88 -30.83
CA VAL A 349 -12.74 25.56 -30.38
C VAL A 349 -11.41 25.14 -31.03
N PRO A 350 -10.52 24.47 -30.29
CA PRO A 350 -9.20 24.05 -30.80
C PRO A 350 -9.25 22.88 -31.78
N GLU A 351 -10.30 22.06 -31.72
CA GLU A 351 -10.52 20.88 -32.56
C GLU A 351 -11.99 20.72 -32.94
N SER A 352 -12.24 20.08 -34.09
CA SER A 352 -13.61 19.77 -34.52
C SER A 352 -14.05 18.46 -33.86
N ARG A 353 -15.00 18.52 -32.92
CA ARG A 353 -15.54 17.34 -32.22
C ARG A 353 -16.90 17.63 -31.60
N THR A 354 -17.50 16.59 -31.01
CA THR A 354 -18.57 16.77 -30.05
C THR A 354 -17.98 17.19 -28.71
N TYR A 355 -18.39 18.36 -28.21
CA TYR A 355 -18.07 18.85 -26.87
C TYR A 355 -19.27 18.63 -25.96
N LYS A 356 -19.04 18.23 -24.71
CA LYS A 356 -20.06 18.13 -23.67
C LYS A 356 -19.86 19.24 -22.65
N PHE A 357 -20.81 20.16 -22.59
CA PHE A 357 -20.88 21.21 -21.57
C PHE A 357 -21.62 20.72 -20.33
N PHE A 358 -21.22 21.19 -19.15
CA PHE A 358 -21.80 20.89 -17.85
C PHE A 358 -22.12 22.20 -17.14
N LEU A 359 -23.35 22.33 -16.64
CA LEU A 359 -23.80 23.51 -15.89
C LEU A 359 -24.34 23.09 -14.53
N LYS A 360 -23.82 23.71 -13.47
CA LYS A 360 -24.27 23.49 -12.10
C LYS A 360 -24.39 24.83 -11.38
N SER A 361 -25.50 25.08 -10.71
CA SER A 361 -25.68 26.30 -9.89
C SER A 361 -26.66 26.10 -8.74
N ASP A 362 -26.54 27.01 -7.77
CA ASP A 362 -27.53 27.35 -6.76
C ASP A 362 -27.59 28.87 -6.68
N ASP A 363 -28.71 29.54 -6.98
CA ASP A 363 -29.95 28.98 -7.52
C ASP A 363 -29.86 28.62 -9.03
N GLY A 364 -30.39 29.47 -9.91
CA GLY A 364 -30.71 29.15 -11.30
C GLY A 364 -29.66 29.62 -12.29
N SER A 365 -29.37 28.81 -13.32
CA SER A 365 -28.51 29.20 -14.42
C SER A 365 -28.91 28.60 -15.76
N ARG A 366 -28.60 29.29 -16.86
CA ARG A 366 -28.77 28.78 -18.23
C ARG A 366 -27.60 29.12 -19.14
N LEU A 367 -27.37 28.27 -20.13
CA LEU A 367 -26.41 28.49 -21.22
C LEU A 367 -27.15 28.64 -22.55
N SER A 368 -26.75 29.65 -23.32
CA SER A 368 -27.13 29.82 -24.72
C SER A 368 -25.91 29.77 -25.63
N ILE A 369 -26.06 29.12 -26.78
CA ILE A 369 -25.07 29.08 -27.87
C ILE A 369 -25.74 29.68 -29.12
N ASP A 370 -25.12 30.69 -29.71
CA ASP A 370 -25.62 31.45 -30.86
C ASP A 370 -27.05 31.97 -30.69
N GLY A 371 -27.35 32.45 -29.48
CA GLY A 371 -28.65 33.01 -29.11
C GLY A 371 -29.75 31.98 -28.81
N LYS A 372 -29.47 30.68 -28.93
CA LYS A 372 -30.40 29.60 -28.53
C LYS A 372 -30.02 29.06 -27.16
N GLN A 373 -30.96 29.06 -26.21
CA GLN A 373 -30.79 28.37 -24.94
C GLN A 373 -30.67 26.85 -25.19
N VAL A 374 -29.53 26.27 -24.80
CA VAL A 374 -29.22 24.85 -25.03
C VAL A 374 -29.36 23.99 -23.77
N MET A 375 -29.19 24.58 -22.59
CA MET A 375 -29.39 23.91 -21.31
C MET A 375 -29.66 24.88 -20.15
N GLY A 376 -30.16 24.33 -19.04
CA GLY A 376 -30.39 25.06 -17.80
C GLY A 376 -31.75 25.79 -17.75
N LYS A 377 -31.98 26.46 -16.63
CA LYS A 377 -33.19 27.22 -16.27
C LYS A 377 -32.82 28.24 -15.19
N LEU A 378 -33.58 29.34 -15.09
CA LEU A 378 -33.29 30.41 -14.11
C LEU A 378 -33.99 30.22 -12.75
N ASP A 379 -34.83 29.19 -12.59
CA ASP A 379 -35.55 28.97 -11.33
C ASP A 379 -35.12 27.65 -10.67
N GLY A 380 -34.56 27.80 -9.46
CA GLY A 380 -34.05 26.73 -8.59
C GLY A 380 -32.76 26.09 -9.09
N LEU A 381 -32.24 25.14 -8.28
CA LEU A 381 -31.01 24.40 -8.54
C LEU A 381 -30.90 23.85 -9.96
N VAL A 382 -29.70 23.98 -10.54
CA VAL A 382 -29.35 23.41 -11.85
C VAL A 382 -28.20 22.43 -11.71
N LYS A 383 -28.34 21.26 -12.33
CA LYS A 383 -27.26 20.29 -12.58
C LYS A 383 -27.59 19.53 -13.86
N THR A 384 -27.05 19.97 -14.99
CA THR A 384 -27.37 19.43 -16.32
C THR A 384 -26.16 19.45 -17.25
N SER A 385 -26.27 18.77 -18.40
CA SER A 385 -25.22 18.75 -19.43
C SER A 385 -25.80 18.78 -20.83
N HIS A 386 -25.04 19.30 -21.80
CA HIS A 386 -25.44 19.38 -23.21
C HIS A 386 -24.26 19.02 -24.13
N GLN A 387 -24.51 18.20 -25.15
CA GLN A 387 -23.53 17.91 -26.20
C GLN A 387 -23.76 18.82 -27.42
N ALA A 388 -22.70 19.45 -27.92
CA ALA A 388 -22.72 20.26 -29.12
C ALA A 388 -21.57 19.85 -30.05
N GLN A 389 -21.88 19.64 -31.34
CA GLN A 389 -20.87 19.48 -32.37
C GLN A 389 -20.31 20.85 -32.73
N LEU A 390 -19.03 21.07 -32.45
CA LEU A 390 -18.33 22.33 -32.74
C LEU A 390 -17.18 22.07 -33.72
N GLU A 391 -16.94 23.02 -34.61
CA GLU A 391 -15.91 22.93 -35.66
C GLU A 391 -14.79 23.94 -35.41
N LYS A 392 -13.55 23.48 -35.52
CA LYS A 392 -12.36 24.33 -35.44
C LYS A 392 -12.44 25.46 -36.48
N GLY A 393 -12.12 26.67 -36.03
CA GLY A 393 -12.11 27.86 -36.88
C GLY A 393 -13.49 28.52 -37.05
N LYS A 394 -14.57 27.94 -36.51
CA LYS A 394 -15.86 28.63 -36.36
C LYS A 394 -15.93 29.36 -35.01
N GLU A 395 -16.68 30.44 -35.00
CA GLU A 395 -16.98 31.25 -33.82
C GLU A 395 -18.38 30.94 -33.31
N TYR A 396 -18.49 30.73 -32.00
CA TYR A 396 -19.76 30.46 -31.32
C TYR A 396 -19.99 31.48 -30.21
N LYS A 397 -21.15 32.14 -30.18
CA LYS A 397 -21.47 33.11 -29.12
C LYS A 397 -22.04 32.38 -27.92
N LEU A 398 -21.33 32.41 -26.79
CA LEU A 398 -21.78 31.82 -25.54
C LEU A 398 -22.34 32.92 -24.65
N VAL A 399 -23.50 32.65 -24.04
CA VAL A 399 -24.09 33.48 -22.98
C VAL A 399 -24.49 32.59 -21.82
N VAL A 400 -23.94 32.86 -20.64
CA VAL A 400 -24.36 32.25 -19.37
C VAL A 400 -25.10 33.31 -18.57
N GLU A 401 -26.26 32.93 -18.06
CA GLU A 401 -27.02 33.77 -17.14
C GLU A 401 -27.24 33.01 -15.85
N TYR A 402 -27.02 33.68 -14.73
CA TYR A 402 -27.18 33.16 -13.38
C TYR A 402 -28.07 34.10 -12.56
N LYS A 403 -28.87 33.50 -11.68
CA LYS A 403 -29.83 34.17 -10.81
C LYS A 403 -29.73 33.56 -9.42
N GLU A 404 -29.38 34.39 -8.44
CA GLU A 404 -29.32 34.04 -7.03
C GLU A 404 -30.55 34.58 -6.32
N VAL A 405 -31.36 33.72 -5.67
CA VAL A 405 -32.55 34.13 -4.94
C VAL A 405 -32.24 34.34 -3.46
N SER A 406 -31.61 33.34 -2.83
CA SER A 406 -31.20 33.37 -1.42
C SER A 406 -30.40 32.12 -1.04
N GLY A 407 -29.44 32.25 -0.14
CA GLY A 407 -28.82 31.10 0.52
C GLY A 407 -27.36 30.89 0.12
N ASP A 408 -27.05 29.72 -0.43
CA ASP A 408 -25.71 29.41 -0.94
C ASP A 408 -25.63 29.78 -2.42
N ALA A 409 -24.77 30.73 -2.77
CA ALA A 409 -24.61 31.20 -4.14
C ALA A 409 -23.40 30.53 -4.84
N TYR A 410 -23.65 29.74 -5.89
CA TYR A 410 -22.60 29.22 -6.76
C TYR A 410 -23.05 28.99 -8.22
N VAL A 411 -22.10 29.07 -9.15
CA VAL A 411 -22.31 28.75 -10.57
C VAL A 411 -21.04 28.19 -11.21
N TYR A 412 -21.18 27.13 -11.98
CA TYR A 412 -20.10 26.42 -12.65
C TYR A 412 -20.49 26.07 -14.09
N LEU A 413 -19.75 26.59 -15.08
CA LEU A 413 -19.78 26.15 -16.47
C LEU A 413 -18.47 25.43 -16.80
N ASN A 414 -18.56 24.17 -17.19
CA ASN A 414 -17.43 23.33 -17.56
C ASN A 414 -17.67 22.61 -18.89
N TRP A 415 -16.64 22.02 -19.47
CA TRP A 415 -16.70 21.15 -20.64
C TRP A 415 -15.76 19.94 -20.52
N ASP A 416 -15.90 18.98 -21.44
CA ASP A 416 -15.13 17.72 -21.48
C ASP A 416 -13.82 17.80 -22.28
N TYR A 417 -13.24 19.00 -22.41
CA TYR A 417 -12.03 19.24 -23.19
C TYR A 417 -10.92 19.91 -22.35
N GLN A 418 -9.70 19.44 -22.56
CA GLN A 418 -8.46 20.01 -22.03
C GLN A 418 -7.37 19.74 -23.07
N SER A 419 -6.57 20.74 -23.46
CA SER A 419 -5.43 20.47 -24.35
C SER A 419 -4.36 19.63 -23.66
N ALA A 420 -3.48 18.98 -24.43
CA ALA A 420 -2.34 18.26 -23.87
C ALA A 420 -1.43 19.19 -23.05
N GLU A 421 -1.13 20.39 -23.55
CA GLU A 421 -0.33 21.38 -22.83
C GLU A 421 -0.99 21.85 -21.54
N GLU A 422 -2.30 22.13 -21.58
CA GLU A 422 -3.05 22.56 -20.40
C GLU A 422 -3.19 21.43 -19.38
N PHE A 423 -3.26 20.17 -19.83
CA PHE A 423 -3.25 19.00 -18.95
C PHE A 423 -1.87 18.81 -18.29
N GLU A 424 -0.79 18.96 -19.05
CA GLU A 424 0.58 18.95 -18.50
C GLU A 424 0.80 20.08 -17.47
N GLU A 425 0.27 21.27 -17.73
CA GLU A 425 0.30 22.37 -16.77
C GLU A 425 -0.51 22.06 -15.50
N MET A 426 -1.70 21.48 -15.65
CA MET A 426 -2.53 21.06 -14.53
C MET A 426 -1.82 20.05 -13.64
N LYS A 427 -1.13 19.06 -14.23
CA LYS A 427 -0.34 18.05 -13.50
C LYS A 427 0.77 18.67 -12.65
N ARG A 428 1.33 19.81 -13.05
CA ARG A 428 2.37 20.53 -12.29
C ARG A 428 1.80 21.39 -11.17
N ASN A 429 0.68 22.06 -11.43
CA ASN A 429 0.17 23.14 -10.58
C ASN A 429 -1.00 22.74 -9.67
N THR A 430 -1.57 21.53 -9.85
CA THR A 430 -2.74 21.08 -9.09
C THR A 430 -2.41 19.90 -8.21
N THR A 431 -2.94 19.88 -6.99
CA THR A 431 -2.95 18.66 -6.16
C THR A 431 -4.07 17.75 -6.64
N PHE A 432 -3.76 16.47 -6.85
CA PHE A 432 -4.75 15.47 -7.24
C PHE A 432 -5.20 14.69 -6.00
N ASP A 433 -6.48 14.30 -5.96
CA ASP A 433 -6.95 13.30 -5.00
C ASP A 433 -6.43 11.93 -5.45
N LEU A 434 -5.70 11.25 -4.56
CA LEU A 434 -5.31 9.86 -4.70
C LEU A 434 -6.38 8.98 -4.04
N ARG A 435 -7.10 8.18 -4.83
CA ARG A 435 -8.17 7.31 -4.33
C ARG A 435 -8.07 5.92 -4.95
N MET A 436 -7.87 4.93 -4.10
CA MET A 436 -7.86 3.51 -4.47
C MET A 436 -8.99 2.80 -3.72
N PRO A 437 -9.61 1.77 -4.32
CA PRO A 437 -10.62 0.99 -3.64
C PRO A 437 -9.94 0.00 -2.66
N SER A 438 -10.46 -0.14 -1.45
CA SER A 438 -9.88 -1.05 -0.44
C SER A 438 -9.98 -2.51 -0.89
N TYR A 439 -11.09 -2.86 -1.55
CA TYR A 439 -11.29 -4.12 -2.24
C TYR A 439 -11.61 -3.88 -3.71
N ARG A 440 -11.33 -4.85 -4.57
CA ARG A 440 -11.80 -4.75 -5.96
C ARG A 440 -13.32 -4.58 -5.99
N HIS A 441 -13.80 -3.68 -6.84
CA HIS A 441 -15.21 -3.27 -6.98
C HIS A 441 -15.79 -2.42 -5.83
N SER A 442 -15.06 -2.20 -4.73
CA SER A 442 -15.49 -1.18 -3.75
C SER A 442 -15.36 0.22 -4.35
N LYS A 443 -16.11 1.19 -3.81
CA LYS A 443 -15.91 2.59 -4.19
C LYS A 443 -14.48 3.03 -3.80
N PRO A 444 -13.75 3.77 -4.66
CA PRO A 444 -12.47 4.34 -4.30
C PRO A 444 -12.55 5.18 -3.03
N GLY A 445 -11.69 4.85 -2.05
CA GLY A 445 -11.71 5.41 -0.71
C GLY A 445 -10.50 6.30 -0.43
N GLY A 446 -10.54 7.00 0.70
CA GLY A 446 -9.44 7.85 1.19
C GLY A 446 -8.58 7.19 2.26
N GLU A 447 -8.63 5.87 2.42
CA GLU A 447 -7.95 5.19 3.50
C GLU A 447 -6.44 5.25 3.32
N ILE A 448 -5.72 5.65 4.37
CA ILE A 448 -4.27 5.81 4.31
C ILE A 448 -3.56 4.47 4.02
N PHE A 449 -4.05 3.35 4.56
CA PHE A 449 -3.51 2.00 4.31
C PHE A 449 -3.73 1.50 2.89
N THR A 450 -4.62 2.12 2.11
CA THR A 450 -4.75 1.79 0.69
C THR A 450 -3.93 2.77 -0.14
N ASN A 451 -4.02 4.07 0.15
CA ASN A 451 -3.50 5.09 -0.74
C ASN A 451 -2.03 5.43 -0.49
N VAL A 452 -1.64 5.69 0.77
CA VAL A 452 -0.27 6.12 1.08
C VAL A 452 0.68 4.93 1.13
N SER A 453 0.20 3.77 1.61
CA SER A 453 0.97 2.52 1.62
C SER A 453 1.46 2.12 0.21
N SER A 454 0.69 2.38 -0.85
CA SER A 454 1.12 2.07 -2.22
C SER A 454 2.29 2.95 -2.66
N VAL A 455 2.31 4.22 -2.24
CA VAL A 455 3.41 5.16 -2.52
C VAL A 455 4.68 4.73 -1.76
N VAL A 456 4.53 4.41 -0.47
CA VAL A 456 5.61 3.88 0.38
C VAL A 456 6.17 2.59 -0.24
N GLY A 457 5.31 1.64 -0.54
CA GLY A 457 5.69 0.34 -1.06
C GLY A 457 6.37 0.39 -2.43
N ALA A 458 5.87 1.22 -3.35
CA ALA A 458 6.51 1.43 -4.66
C ALA A 458 7.93 1.99 -4.51
N LYS A 459 8.11 3.00 -3.65
CA LYS A 459 9.41 3.63 -3.40
C LYS A 459 10.39 2.66 -2.73
N MET A 460 9.92 1.84 -1.78
CA MET A 460 10.71 0.81 -1.09
C MET A 460 11.40 -0.15 -2.06
N VAL A 461 10.71 -0.54 -3.14
CA VAL A 461 11.21 -1.49 -4.15
C VAL A 461 11.89 -0.81 -5.34
N GLY A 462 12.30 0.45 -5.17
CA GLY A 462 13.11 1.19 -6.14
C GLY A 462 12.33 1.82 -7.30
N LEU A 463 11.00 1.84 -7.24
CA LEU A 463 10.19 2.55 -8.23
C LEU A 463 10.05 4.03 -7.85
N ASP A 464 9.81 4.86 -8.86
CA ASP A 464 9.50 6.27 -8.68
C ASP A 464 7.98 6.46 -8.77
N PRO A 465 7.27 6.63 -7.64
CA PRO A 465 5.81 6.73 -7.64
C PRO A 465 5.31 7.97 -8.40
N VAL A 466 6.08 9.06 -8.45
CA VAL A 466 5.74 10.26 -9.22
C VAL A 466 5.77 9.95 -10.72
N LYS A 467 6.78 9.21 -11.18
CA LYS A 467 6.85 8.79 -12.59
C LYS A 467 5.79 7.76 -12.95
N LEU A 468 5.51 6.80 -12.07
CA LEU A 468 4.49 5.77 -12.31
C LEU A 468 3.11 6.38 -12.57
N VAL A 469 2.75 7.40 -11.79
CA VAL A 469 1.43 8.04 -11.87
C VAL A 469 1.40 9.26 -12.80
N GLY A 470 2.55 9.84 -13.13
CA GLY A 470 2.69 10.93 -14.09
C GLY A 470 2.30 12.32 -13.56
N PHE A 471 2.06 12.47 -12.25
CA PHE A 471 1.82 13.75 -11.56
C PHE A 471 2.46 13.73 -10.17
N ASP A 472 2.56 14.91 -9.54
CA ASP A 472 3.15 15.07 -8.21
C ASP A 472 2.24 14.49 -7.11
N ILE A 473 2.31 13.17 -6.94
CA ILE A 473 1.58 12.41 -5.93
C ILE A 473 2.08 12.69 -4.51
N LEU A 474 3.26 13.29 -4.34
CA LEU A 474 3.77 13.67 -3.02
C LEU A 474 2.95 14.82 -2.42
N LYS A 475 2.48 15.77 -3.25
CA LYS A 475 1.47 16.75 -2.82
C LYS A 475 0.16 16.10 -2.37
N SER A 476 -0.23 14.97 -2.98
CA SER A 476 -1.46 14.24 -2.64
C SER A 476 -1.36 13.55 -1.28
N VAL A 477 -0.26 12.85 -0.98
CA VAL A 477 -0.13 12.13 0.30
C VAL A 477 -0.04 13.07 1.50
N LYS A 478 0.48 14.30 1.32
CA LYS A 478 0.49 15.36 2.34
C LYS A 478 -0.91 15.76 2.82
N LEU A 479 -1.97 15.45 2.06
CA LEU A 479 -3.35 15.75 2.46
C LEU A 479 -3.85 14.94 3.66
N TRP A 480 -3.17 13.84 4.01
CA TRP A 480 -3.46 13.06 5.22
C TRP A 480 -2.88 13.69 6.48
N PHE A 481 -1.97 14.66 6.35
CA PHE A 481 -1.42 15.37 7.51
C PHE A 481 -2.41 16.42 8.02
N ASP A 482 -2.79 16.31 9.29
CA ASP A 482 -3.62 17.26 10.00
C ASP A 482 -2.74 18.28 10.72
N GLU A 483 -2.53 19.43 10.09
CA GLU A 483 -1.75 20.54 10.65
C GLU A 483 -2.28 21.05 11.99
N LYS A 484 -3.58 20.90 12.29
CA LYS A 484 -4.16 21.39 13.56
C LYS A 484 -3.62 20.61 14.76
N HIS A 485 -3.53 19.29 14.63
CA HIS A 485 -3.11 18.40 15.71
C HIS A 485 -1.70 17.83 15.49
N GLY A 486 -1.09 18.12 14.34
CA GLY A 486 0.29 17.78 14.02
C GLY A 486 0.52 16.31 13.71
N LEU A 487 -0.45 15.57 13.17
CA LEU A 487 -0.34 14.13 12.94
C LEU A 487 -1.07 13.66 11.67
N TYR A 488 -0.74 12.48 11.17
CA TYR A 488 -1.43 11.89 10.03
C TYR A 488 -2.75 11.23 10.44
N ARG A 489 -3.73 11.30 9.54
CA ARG A 489 -5.09 10.78 9.76
C ARG A 489 -5.37 9.55 8.90
N HIS A 490 -6.50 8.88 9.16
CA HIS A 490 -6.95 7.77 8.31
C HIS A 490 -7.41 8.25 6.93
N GLY A 491 -8.07 9.41 6.87
CA GLY A 491 -8.58 10.03 5.65
C GLY A 491 -8.03 11.43 5.38
N PRO A 492 -7.93 11.85 4.11
CA PRO A 492 -7.37 13.15 3.76
C PRO A 492 -8.29 14.28 4.25
N GLY A 493 -7.69 15.33 4.82
CA GLY A 493 -8.40 16.51 5.33
C GLY A 493 -9.19 16.31 6.63
N GLN A 494 -9.10 15.15 7.28
CA GLN A 494 -9.71 14.95 8.61
C GLN A 494 -9.03 15.85 9.65
N LYS A 495 -9.83 16.45 10.54
CA LYS A 495 -9.36 17.36 11.61
C LYS A 495 -10.07 17.14 12.96
N SER A 496 -10.61 15.95 13.17
CA SER A 496 -11.31 15.59 14.41
C SER A 496 -10.37 15.69 15.61
N PRO A 497 -10.78 16.27 16.74
CA PRO A 497 -10.00 16.18 17.99
C PRO A 497 -9.90 14.73 18.49
N GLU A 498 -10.84 13.88 18.10
CA GLU A 498 -10.86 12.45 18.40
C GLU A 498 -9.90 11.69 17.47
N LEU A 499 -8.95 10.98 18.05
CA LEU A 499 -8.02 10.08 17.36
C LEU A 499 -8.23 8.66 17.89
N HIS A 500 -8.45 7.71 16.99
CA HIS A 500 -8.56 6.31 17.39
C HIS A 500 -7.20 5.72 17.77
N SER A 501 -7.16 4.70 18.62
CA SER A 501 -5.97 3.86 18.78
C SER A 501 -5.81 2.89 17.61
N GLY A 502 -4.71 2.15 17.60
CA GLY A 502 -4.44 1.09 16.64
C GLY A 502 -4.29 1.52 15.19
N ILE A 503 -4.69 0.63 14.26
CA ILE A 503 -4.41 0.83 12.83
C ILE A 503 -5.11 2.08 12.31
N TYR A 504 -6.42 2.27 12.51
CA TYR A 504 -7.17 3.41 11.97
C TYR A 504 -6.89 4.77 12.64
N GLY A 505 -5.89 4.86 13.51
CA GLY A 505 -5.46 6.11 14.11
C GLY A 505 -3.95 6.21 14.19
N TYR A 506 -3.34 5.69 15.26
CA TYR A 506 -1.89 5.84 15.51
C TYR A 506 -1.02 5.39 14.34
N TRP A 507 -1.37 4.30 13.66
CA TRP A 507 -0.59 3.80 12.52
C TRP A 507 -0.50 4.79 11.35
N SER A 508 -1.45 5.71 11.23
CA SER A 508 -1.43 6.72 10.16
C SER A 508 -0.13 7.55 10.19
N SER A 509 0.35 7.91 11.39
CA SER A 509 1.60 8.66 11.55
C SER A 509 2.85 7.82 11.29
N VAL A 510 2.75 6.49 11.36
CA VAL A 510 3.84 5.60 10.97
C VAL A 510 4.15 5.75 9.48
N TYR A 511 3.12 5.88 8.63
CA TYR A 511 3.35 6.19 7.22
C TYR A 511 4.00 7.56 7.01
N GLY A 512 3.70 8.55 7.86
CA GLY A 512 4.39 9.83 7.84
C GLY A 512 5.90 9.69 8.08
N VAL A 513 6.29 8.82 9.01
CA VAL A 513 7.70 8.48 9.25
C VAL A 513 8.32 7.78 8.04
N MET A 514 7.64 6.78 7.47
CA MET A 514 8.10 6.09 6.27
C MET A 514 8.29 7.05 5.08
N LEU A 515 7.37 8.00 4.89
CA LEU A 515 7.49 9.02 3.84
C LEU A 515 8.69 9.93 4.06
N ALA A 516 8.95 10.36 5.30
CA ALA A 516 10.11 11.21 5.60
C ALA A 516 11.45 10.50 5.34
N ASP A 517 11.52 9.21 5.64
CA ASP A 517 12.71 8.40 5.39
C ASP A 517 12.94 8.14 3.89
N LEU A 518 11.85 7.88 3.15
CA LEU A 518 11.90 7.53 1.74
C LEU A 518 12.03 8.73 0.79
N PHE A 519 11.62 9.92 1.23
CA PHE A 519 11.68 11.17 0.47
C PHE A 519 12.41 12.27 1.26
N PRO A 520 13.69 12.05 1.63
CA PRO A 520 14.45 13.00 2.45
C PRO A 520 14.70 14.35 1.75
N GLU A 521 14.54 14.40 0.42
CA GLU A 521 14.60 15.63 -0.37
C GLU A 521 13.44 16.60 -0.12
N ASP A 522 12.33 16.13 0.45
CA ASP A 522 11.16 16.95 0.77
C ASP A 522 11.13 17.26 2.28
N PRO A 523 11.57 18.46 2.70
CA PRO A 523 11.72 18.79 4.12
C PRO A 523 10.39 18.86 4.87
N ASP A 524 9.26 18.96 4.17
CA ASP A 524 7.95 18.99 4.82
C ASP A 524 7.68 17.67 5.53
N PHE A 525 8.07 16.53 4.96
CA PHE A 525 7.82 15.23 5.60
C PHE A 525 8.56 15.12 6.94
N LEU A 526 9.82 15.54 7.00
CA LEU A 526 10.57 15.57 8.26
C LEU A 526 9.95 16.54 9.28
N ASN A 527 9.47 17.70 8.84
CA ASN A 527 8.78 18.65 9.70
C ASN A 527 7.45 18.08 10.24
N GLN A 528 6.70 17.36 9.41
CA GLN A 528 5.46 16.68 9.78
C GLN A 528 5.72 15.52 10.76
N VAL A 529 6.83 14.81 10.62
CA VAL A 529 7.25 13.79 11.60
C VAL A 529 7.59 14.43 12.94
N LYS A 530 8.37 15.52 12.96
CA LYS A 530 8.66 16.26 14.21
C LYS A 530 7.36 16.72 14.88
N ALA A 531 6.42 17.28 14.13
CA ALA A 531 5.08 17.61 14.64
C ALA A 531 4.34 16.36 15.19
N SER A 532 4.41 15.24 14.49
CA SER A 532 3.78 13.98 14.91
C SER A 532 4.37 13.47 16.22
N THR A 533 5.69 13.47 16.38
CA THR A 533 6.33 13.06 17.64
C THR A 533 5.92 13.97 18.81
N ASN A 534 5.74 15.28 18.58
CA ASN A 534 5.20 16.20 19.59
C ASN A 534 3.74 15.88 19.95
N ALA A 535 2.90 15.53 18.96
CA ALA A 535 1.54 15.08 19.21
C ALA A 535 1.50 13.75 19.99
N PHE A 536 2.42 12.83 19.71
CA PHE A 536 2.55 11.57 20.45
C PHE A 536 3.09 11.77 21.88
N LEU A 537 3.87 12.81 22.15
CA LEU A 537 4.20 13.23 23.51
C LEU A 537 2.94 13.75 24.24
N THR A 538 2.10 14.54 23.58
CA THR A 538 0.79 14.96 24.14
C THR A 538 -0.09 13.76 24.46
N ILE A 539 -0.16 12.77 23.55
CA ILE A 539 -0.90 11.51 23.77
C ILE A 539 -0.33 10.78 24.99
N ALA A 540 0.98 10.55 25.04
CA ALA A 540 1.63 9.84 26.14
C ALA A 540 1.31 10.49 27.49
N LYS A 541 1.43 11.82 27.59
CA LYS A 541 1.13 12.58 28.81
C LYS A 541 -0.34 12.52 29.21
N GLY A 542 -1.27 12.71 28.27
CA GLY A 542 -2.70 12.64 28.59
C GLY A 542 -3.16 11.21 28.91
N LEU A 543 -2.37 10.19 28.55
CA LEU A 543 -2.53 8.81 28.99
C LEU A 543 -1.68 8.46 30.22
N GLY A 544 -1.09 9.45 30.88
CA GLY A 544 -0.47 9.33 32.20
C GLY A 544 1.04 9.08 32.21
N CYS A 545 1.74 9.08 31.08
CA CYS A 545 3.21 9.05 31.10
C CYS A 545 3.81 10.35 31.67
N PRO A 546 4.99 10.30 32.32
CA PRO A 546 5.72 9.08 32.67
C PRO A 546 5.23 8.40 33.96
N ASP A 547 4.40 9.08 34.77
CA ASP A 547 4.15 8.72 36.17
C ASP A 547 3.18 7.55 36.38
N ASN A 548 2.07 7.51 35.65
CA ASN A 548 0.99 6.55 35.82
C ASN A 548 0.36 6.19 34.45
N PRO A 549 1.11 5.52 33.56
CA PRO A 549 0.66 5.22 32.21
C PRO A 549 -0.57 4.30 32.21
N ASN A 550 -1.54 4.60 31.35
CA ASN A 550 -2.68 3.73 31.09
C ASN A 550 -3.06 3.76 29.60
N PHE A 551 -2.69 2.70 28.89
CA PHE A 551 -2.98 2.52 27.46
C PHE A 551 -4.14 1.56 27.18
N ASP A 552 -4.91 1.14 28.20
CA ASP A 552 -6.20 0.44 28.04
C ASP A 552 -7.28 1.44 27.63
N THR A 553 -7.11 2.02 26.45
CA THR A 553 -7.96 3.07 25.89
C THR A 553 -8.28 2.77 24.44
N LEU A 554 -9.35 3.38 23.92
CA LEU A 554 -9.78 3.23 22.53
C LEU A 554 -9.15 4.30 21.61
N GLY A 555 -8.27 5.14 22.15
CA GLY A 555 -7.74 6.31 21.47
C GLY A 555 -7.52 7.49 22.40
N PHE A 556 -7.45 8.67 21.80
CA PHE A 556 -7.10 9.92 22.46
C PHE A 556 -7.92 11.08 21.91
N ASN A 557 -8.35 11.98 22.80
CA ASN A 557 -9.05 13.19 22.43
C ASN A 557 -8.18 14.43 22.76
N PHE A 558 -7.81 15.18 21.73
CA PHE A 558 -6.97 16.38 21.82
C PHE A 558 -7.65 17.61 22.44
N GLU A 559 -8.98 17.62 22.55
CA GLU A 559 -9.71 18.69 23.25
C GLU A 559 -9.75 18.44 24.75
N THR A 560 -9.92 17.19 25.18
CA THR A 560 -9.92 16.83 26.60
C THR A 560 -8.54 16.50 27.16
N ASN A 561 -7.54 16.32 26.29
CA ASN A 561 -6.20 15.85 26.62
C ASN A 561 -6.21 14.52 27.41
N GLY A 562 -6.98 13.54 26.93
CA GLY A 562 -7.15 12.28 27.65
C GLY A 562 -7.74 11.15 26.80
N PRO A 563 -8.13 10.03 27.43
CA PRO A 563 -8.70 8.88 26.74
C PRO A 563 -9.91 9.25 25.89
N GLY A 564 -9.96 8.67 24.70
CA GLY A 564 -11.06 8.84 23.76
C GLY A 564 -11.20 7.61 22.86
N GLY A 565 -11.66 7.82 21.64
CA GLY A 565 -11.74 6.84 20.56
C GLY A 565 -13.12 6.26 20.31
N ARG A 566 -13.24 5.55 19.19
CA ARG A 566 -14.47 4.83 18.82
C ARG A 566 -14.57 3.52 19.59
N LYS A 567 -15.80 3.10 19.92
CA LYS A 567 -16.07 1.85 20.63
C LYS A 567 -15.80 0.66 19.71
N GLU A 568 -14.63 0.05 19.86
CA GLU A 568 -14.25 -1.20 19.19
C GLU A 568 -13.64 -2.16 20.24
N PRO A 569 -14.21 -3.35 20.48
CA PRO A 569 -13.88 -4.17 21.67
C PRO A 569 -12.41 -4.59 21.81
N MET A 570 -11.70 -4.78 20.69
CA MET A 570 -10.33 -5.34 20.69
C MET A 570 -9.22 -4.30 20.48
N ASN A 571 -9.56 -3.06 20.11
CA ASN A 571 -8.57 -2.02 19.79
C ASN A 571 -7.91 -1.36 21.03
N ARG A 572 -7.93 -2.03 22.18
CA ARG A 572 -7.30 -1.55 23.43
C ARG A 572 -5.96 -2.21 23.71
N TYR A 573 -5.66 -3.34 23.06
CA TYR A 573 -4.47 -4.13 23.35
C TYR A 573 -3.28 -3.71 22.49
N GLY A 574 -2.11 -3.66 23.10
CA GLY A 574 -0.83 -3.49 22.40
C GLY A 574 -0.60 -2.08 21.85
N ASN A 575 -1.30 -1.05 22.34
CA ASN A 575 -1.15 0.32 21.81
C ASN A 575 0.06 1.09 22.35
N SER A 576 0.65 0.68 23.48
CA SER A 576 1.76 1.43 24.07
C SER A 576 3.08 1.36 23.29
N PRO A 577 3.45 0.26 22.59
CA PRO A 577 4.68 0.20 21.79
C PRO A 577 4.76 1.23 20.66
N ILE A 578 3.67 1.49 19.93
CA ILE A 578 3.68 2.53 18.89
C ILE A 578 3.87 3.94 19.49
N VAL A 579 3.28 4.20 20.67
CA VAL A 579 3.49 5.46 21.37
C VAL A 579 4.92 5.56 21.90
N ALA A 580 5.49 4.46 22.39
CA ALA A 580 6.88 4.40 22.83
C ALA A 580 7.85 4.67 21.68
N TRP A 581 7.63 4.04 20.53
CA TRP A 581 8.45 4.23 19.34
C TRP A 581 8.42 5.67 18.84
N MET A 582 7.23 6.28 18.72
CA MET A 582 7.12 7.68 18.28
C MET A 582 7.79 8.66 19.25
N ASN A 583 7.78 8.38 20.56
CA ASN A 583 8.49 9.20 21.54
C ASN A 583 10.01 8.96 21.49
N LEU A 584 10.48 7.72 21.35
CA LEU A 584 11.91 7.42 21.19
C LEU A 584 12.48 8.07 19.92
N LEU A 585 11.73 8.01 18.81
CA LEU A 585 12.08 8.70 17.57
C LEU A 585 12.09 10.23 17.76
N GLY A 586 11.11 10.78 18.49
CA GLY A 586 11.07 12.20 18.83
C GLY A 586 12.28 12.66 19.64
N TYR A 587 12.73 11.83 20.58
CA TYR A 587 13.98 12.05 21.32
C TYR A 587 15.19 12.08 20.38
N GLN A 588 15.34 11.08 19.51
CA GLN A 588 16.45 11.04 18.55
C GLN A 588 16.47 12.28 17.62
N LEU A 589 15.31 12.72 17.15
CA LEU A 589 15.20 13.84 16.20
C LEU A 589 15.27 15.23 16.84
N GLN A 590 14.95 15.36 18.14
CA GLN A 590 14.75 16.67 18.78
C GLN A 590 15.50 16.84 20.12
N GLY A 591 16.11 15.79 20.67
CA GLY A 591 16.83 15.83 21.94
C GLY A 591 15.96 16.07 23.17
N ASN A 592 14.65 15.78 23.09
CA ASN A 592 13.72 16.01 24.19
C ASN A 592 13.69 14.82 25.17
N GLU A 593 14.41 14.94 26.29
CA GLU A 593 14.50 13.91 27.34
C GLU A 593 13.14 13.44 27.87
N GLU A 594 12.13 14.30 27.89
CA GLU A 594 10.79 13.93 28.36
C GLU A 594 10.12 12.89 27.43
N MET A 595 10.44 12.93 26.13
CA MET A 595 10.00 11.90 25.19
C MET A 595 10.67 10.56 25.50
N LEU A 596 11.97 10.55 25.83
CA LEU A 596 12.66 9.31 26.23
C LEU A 596 12.05 8.71 27.51
N GLU A 597 11.73 9.54 28.51
CA GLU A 597 11.03 9.11 29.72
C GLU A 597 9.64 8.52 29.42
N CYS A 598 8.87 9.17 28.53
CA CYS A 598 7.58 8.68 28.08
C CYS A 598 7.68 7.37 27.30
N ALA A 599 8.72 7.21 26.47
CA ALA A 599 8.98 5.98 25.73
C ALA A 599 9.25 4.80 26.68
N ARG A 600 10.13 5.01 27.68
CA ARG A 600 10.40 4.01 28.74
C ARG A 600 9.14 3.66 29.52
N SER A 601 8.35 4.67 29.91
CA SER A 601 7.11 4.45 30.67
C SER A 601 6.07 3.64 29.88
N ALA A 602 5.90 3.94 28.59
CA ALA A 602 5.01 3.20 27.71
C ALA A 602 5.45 1.74 27.48
N MET A 603 6.77 1.48 27.39
CA MET A 603 7.28 0.10 27.32
C MET A 603 7.15 -0.66 28.65
N ARG A 604 7.35 0.00 29.79
CA ARG A 604 7.07 -0.62 31.11
C ARG A 604 5.61 -1.02 31.25
N TYR A 605 4.69 -0.15 30.82
CA TYR A 605 3.28 -0.49 30.77
C TYR A 605 3.02 -1.72 29.90
N TYR A 606 3.67 -1.82 28.72
CA TYR A 606 3.53 -2.97 27.82
C TYR A 606 3.97 -4.28 28.50
N THR A 607 5.11 -4.28 29.19
CA THR A 607 5.61 -5.48 29.90
C THR A 607 4.71 -5.91 31.05
N GLU A 608 4.04 -4.97 31.72
CA GLU A 608 3.08 -5.26 32.79
C GLU A 608 1.70 -5.65 32.26
N ASN A 609 1.33 -5.18 31.07
CA ASN A 609 0.03 -5.38 30.44
C ASN A 609 0.19 -5.89 29.00
N PRO A 610 0.86 -7.05 28.81
CA PRO A 610 1.20 -7.54 27.48
C PRO A 610 -0.05 -7.80 26.65
N GLY A 611 0.02 -7.48 25.37
CA GLY A 611 -1.09 -7.72 24.46
C GLY A 611 -0.79 -7.36 23.04
N ARG A 612 -1.42 -8.08 22.13
CA ARG A 612 -1.36 -7.78 20.70
C ARG A 612 -2.77 -7.72 20.11
N TYR A 613 -2.90 -6.82 19.15
CA TYR A 613 -4.04 -6.69 18.27
C TYR A 613 -3.50 -6.14 16.95
N GLU A 614 -3.70 -6.85 15.85
CA GLU A 614 -3.20 -6.45 14.53
C GLU A 614 -1.73 -5.94 14.60
N LEU A 615 -1.47 -4.72 14.13
CA LEU A 615 -0.13 -4.13 14.05
C LEU A 615 0.28 -3.30 15.27
N THR A 616 -0.55 -3.16 16.30
CA THR A 616 -0.30 -2.17 17.37
C THR A 616 0.98 -2.44 18.16
N HIS A 617 1.33 -3.72 18.28
CA HIS A 617 2.41 -4.25 19.09
C HIS A 617 3.77 -4.37 18.36
N VAL A 618 3.80 -4.22 17.03
CA VAL A 618 4.91 -4.76 16.21
C VAL A 618 6.26 -4.10 16.46
N MET A 619 6.29 -2.86 16.96
CA MET A 619 7.52 -2.13 17.29
C MET A 619 8.15 -2.56 18.62
N ALA A 620 7.45 -3.36 19.45
CA ALA A 620 7.90 -3.64 20.82
C ALA A 620 9.30 -4.25 20.91
N PRO A 621 9.67 -5.27 20.10
CA PRO A 621 11.02 -5.84 20.15
C PRO A 621 12.10 -4.81 19.77
N TYR A 622 11.88 -4.07 18.68
CA TYR A 622 12.81 -3.02 18.24
C TYR A 622 13.04 -1.95 19.32
N VAL A 623 11.96 -1.39 19.87
CA VAL A 623 12.06 -0.33 20.90
C VAL A 623 12.75 -0.85 22.15
N ALA A 624 12.42 -2.06 22.61
CA ALA A 624 13.05 -2.66 23.79
C ALA A 624 14.53 -2.92 23.57
N SER A 625 14.92 -3.53 22.44
CA SER A 625 16.32 -3.79 22.13
C SER A 625 17.12 -2.50 22.02
N LYS A 626 16.59 -1.46 21.36
CA LYS A 626 17.25 -0.15 21.25
C LYS A 626 17.40 0.54 22.60
N LEU A 627 16.37 0.57 23.45
CA LEU A 627 16.44 1.13 24.81
C LEU A 627 17.48 0.38 25.67
N ASN A 628 17.52 -0.95 25.59
CA ASN A 628 18.52 -1.74 26.33
C ASN A 628 19.95 -1.41 25.86
N ALA A 629 20.17 -1.38 24.54
CA ALA A 629 21.48 -1.21 23.93
C ALA A 629 22.05 0.22 24.03
N GLU A 630 21.23 1.24 23.81
CA GLU A 630 21.70 2.64 23.74
C GLU A 630 21.51 3.40 25.05
N HIS A 631 20.58 2.96 25.90
CA HIS A 631 20.18 3.69 27.10
C HIS A 631 20.34 2.90 28.40
N GLY A 632 20.84 1.67 28.35
CA GLY A 632 21.11 0.83 29.51
C GLY A 632 19.85 0.34 30.25
N ASP A 633 18.68 0.47 29.63
CA ASP A 633 17.43 -0.12 30.13
C ASP A 633 17.53 -1.66 30.13
N GLN A 634 16.60 -2.34 30.81
CA GLN A 634 16.64 -3.80 31.01
C GLN A 634 15.27 -4.44 30.78
N PHE A 635 14.66 -4.15 29.62
CA PHE A 635 13.41 -4.78 29.21
C PHE A 635 13.61 -6.27 28.93
N ASP A 636 12.70 -7.10 29.41
CA ASP A 636 12.70 -8.55 29.20
C ASP A 636 12.32 -8.88 27.75
N LEU A 637 13.34 -9.10 26.91
CA LEU A 637 13.15 -9.46 25.52
C LEU A 637 12.46 -10.82 25.35
N ALA A 638 12.67 -11.78 26.25
CA ALA A 638 12.03 -13.10 26.14
C ALA A 638 10.52 -12.97 26.27
N LEU A 639 10.04 -12.21 27.26
CA LEU A 639 8.63 -11.88 27.41
C LEU A 639 8.09 -11.12 26.18
N ILE A 640 8.82 -10.11 25.71
CA ILE A 640 8.35 -9.27 24.60
C ILE A 640 8.22 -10.07 23.30
N TYR A 641 9.19 -10.94 23.00
CA TYR A 641 9.12 -11.84 21.86
C TYR A 641 8.01 -12.89 22.02
N ASP A 642 7.87 -13.50 23.21
CA ASP A 642 6.77 -14.44 23.48
C ASP A 642 5.40 -13.79 23.16
N VAL A 643 5.15 -12.59 23.68
CA VAL A 643 3.91 -11.84 23.43
C VAL A 643 3.76 -11.48 21.95
N TRP A 644 4.84 -11.08 21.27
CA TRP A 644 4.81 -10.76 19.84
C TRP A 644 4.34 -11.97 19.01
N PHE A 645 4.83 -13.17 19.32
CA PHE A 645 4.45 -14.38 18.59
C PHE A 645 3.08 -14.96 18.98
N GLY A 646 2.45 -14.46 20.05
CA GLY A 646 1.12 -14.89 20.49
C GLY A 646 1.04 -15.50 21.89
N GLY A 647 2.15 -15.52 22.64
CA GLY A 647 2.17 -15.89 24.05
C GLY A 647 1.59 -14.80 24.97
N GLY A 648 1.70 -15.00 26.29
CA GLY A 648 1.29 -13.98 27.28
C GLY A 648 -0.17 -13.98 27.77
N GLY A 649 -0.96 -15.06 27.60
CA GLY A 649 -2.15 -15.33 28.42
C GLY A 649 -3.43 -15.84 27.71
N GLU A 650 -4.36 -16.40 28.50
CA GLU A 650 -5.54 -17.19 28.05
C GLU A 650 -6.62 -16.44 27.22
N LYS A 651 -6.51 -15.11 27.05
CA LYS A 651 -7.59 -14.24 26.52
C LYS A 651 -7.32 -13.61 25.14
N LYS A 652 -6.37 -14.09 24.34
CA LYS A 652 -6.01 -13.43 23.08
C LYS A 652 -5.88 -14.46 21.96
N ILE A 653 -6.83 -14.43 21.03
CA ILE A 653 -6.83 -15.30 19.84
C ILE A 653 -5.76 -14.89 18.83
N TRP A 654 -5.16 -13.70 18.94
CA TRP A 654 -4.22 -13.19 17.95
C TRP A 654 -2.83 -13.76 18.16
N GLN A 655 -2.34 -14.56 17.21
CA GLN A 655 -1.03 -15.22 17.27
C GLN A 655 -0.44 -15.48 15.87
N ILE A 656 0.79 -15.98 15.80
CA ILE A 656 1.43 -16.42 14.55
C ILE A 656 1.18 -17.92 14.34
N THR A 657 0.82 -18.34 13.13
CA THR A 657 0.71 -19.76 12.78
C THR A 657 2.06 -20.47 12.92
N ALA A 658 2.07 -21.62 13.58
CA ALA A 658 3.30 -22.38 13.83
C ALA A 658 3.03 -23.87 14.03
N GLY A 659 3.59 -24.69 13.16
CA GLY A 659 3.29 -26.11 13.05
C GLY A 659 2.04 -26.41 12.22
N GLU A 660 1.55 -25.44 11.44
CA GLU A 660 0.33 -25.59 10.65
C GLU A 660 0.64 -26.10 9.24
N GLU A 661 0.00 -27.21 8.87
CA GLU A 661 0.11 -27.84 7.54
C GLU A 661 -1.27 -28.27 7.05
N PHE A 662 -1.54 -28.05 5.76
CA PHE A 662 -2.73 -28.58 5.12
C PHE A 662 -2.40 -29.27 3.81
N ASP A 663 -2.76 -30.54 3.72
CA ASP A 663 -2.53 -31.38 2.54
C ASP A 663 -1.08 -31.27 2.01
N GLY A 664 -0.09 -31.33 2.90
CA GLY A 664 1.34 -31.23 2.54
C GLY A 664 1.84 -29.81 2.26
N VAL A 665 1.04 -28.77 2.55
CA VAL A 665 1.42 -27.37 2.38
C VAL A 665 1.56 -26.69 3.74
N THR A 666 2.79 -26.26 4.07
CA THR A 666 3.11 -25.46 5.24
C THR A 666 2.43 -24.09 5.18
N VAL A 667 1.82 -23.66 6.30
CA VAL A 667 1.13 -22.38 6.49
C VAL A 667 1.72 -21.59 7.68
N ASP A 668 2.95 -21.90 8.07
CA ASP A 668 3.66 -21.24 9.17
C ASP A 668 4.01 -19.78 8.88
N GLY A 669 4.06 -18.97 9.94
CA GLY A 669 4.56 -17.60 9.90
C GLY A 669 3.52 -16.53 9.55
N LEU A 670 2.24 -16.86 9.47
CA LEU A 670 1.18 -15.91 9.13
C LEU A 670 0.53 -15.33 10.40
N ASP A 671 0.23 -14.04 10.37
CA ASP A 671 -0.41 -13.30 11.48
C ASP A 671 -1.92 -13.43 11.41
N GLY A 672 -2.57 -13.91 12.47
CA GLY A 672 -4.02 -14.13 12.46
C GLY A 672 -4.70 -14.33 13.81
N ALA A 673 -6.03 -14.32 13.76
CA ALA A 673 -6.87 -14.87 14.82
C ALA A 673 -6.83 -16.39 14.73
N ILE A 674 -6.46 -17.05 15.82
CA ILE A 674 -6.43 -18.49 15.99
C ILE A 674 -7.26 -18.86 17.23
N TRP A 675 -8.27 -19.68 17.02
CA TRP A 675 -9.23 -20.10 18.04
C TRP A 675 -8.76 -21.37 18.77
N LYS A 676 -9.35 -21.64 19.94
CA LYS A 676 -9.08 -22.85 20.73
C LYS A 676 -9.37 -24.16 19.97
N SER A 677 -10.20 -24.11 18.92
CA SER A 677 -10.43 -25.25 18.04
C SER A 677 -9.25 -25.61 17.15
N GLY A 678 -8.21 -24.76 17.10
CA GLY A 678 -7.13 -24.84 16.10
C GLY A 678 -7.47 -24.12 14.79
N ASN A 679 -8.70 -23.62 14.64
CA ASN A 679 -9.03 -22.84 13.44
C ASN A 679 -8.29 -21.50 13.46
N PHE A 680 -7.96 -20.97 12.29
CA PHE A 680 -7.41 -19.64 12.14
C PHE A 680 -8.02 -18.84 10.97
N LEU A 681 -7.84 -17.53 11.05
CA LEU A 681 -8.02 -16.56 9.99
C LEU A 681 -6.82 -15.62 10.03
N CYS A 682 -5.90 -15.81 9.10
CA CYS A 682 -4.70 -15.02 8.96
C CYS A 682 -4.92 -13.87 7.99
N PHE A 683 -4.33 -12.70 8.27
CA PHE A 683 -4.51 -11.48 7.51
C PHE A 683 -3.22 -11.10 6.77
N THR A 684 -3.38 -10.67 5.51
CA THR A 684 -2.28 -10.33 4.61
C THR A 684 -1.41 -9.19 5.15
N MET A 685 -2.00 -8.08 5.62
CA MET A 685 -1.23 -6.91 6.09
C MET A 685 -0.38 -7.24 7.33
N GLY A 686 -0.97 -7.92 8.33
CA GLY A 686 -0.24 -8.35 9.53
C GLY A 686 1.00 -9.17 9.18
N SER A 687 0.80 -10.17 8.30
CA SER A 687 1.85 -11.07 7.86
C SER A 687 2.97 -10.35 7.09
N LEU A 688 2.63 -9.43 6.17
CA LEU A 688 3.61 -8.65 5.39
C LEU A 688 4.44 -7.68 6.25
N ASN A 689 3.91 -7.21 7.37
CA ASN A 689 4.62 -6.32 8.28
C ASN A 689 5.59 -7.09 9.21
N GLY A 690 5.43 -8.41 9.39
CA GLY A 690 6.15 -9.19 10.40
C GLY A 690 7.67 -8.96 10.44
N PRO A 691 8.45 -9.48 9.48
CA PRO A 691 9.91 -9.28 9.49
C PRO A 691 10.32 -7.81 9.39
N ALA A 692 9.56 -6.99 8.66
CA ALA A 692 9.87 -5.57 8.49
C ALA A 692 10.01 -4.81 9.82
N TRP A 693 9.28 -5.21 10.86
CA TRP A 693 9.36 -4.58 12.18
C TRP A 693 10.24 -5.33 13.19
N LEU A 694 10.59 -6.60 12.90
CA LEU A 694 11.39 -7.44 13.78
C LEU A 694 12.88 -7.35 13.50
N LEU A 695 13.27 -7.43 12.22
CA LEU A 695 14.67 -7.58 11.85
C LEU A 695 15.57 -6.39 12.22
N PRO A 696 15.09 -5.13 12.26
CA PRO A 696 15.88 -4.01 12.80
C PRO A 696 16.34 -4.22 14.25
N ALA A 697 15.61 -4.98 15.07
CA ALA A 697 16.01 -5.27 16.45
C ALA A 697 17.34 -6.03 16.53
N LEU A 698 17.71 -6.81 15.49
CA LEU A 698 18.96 -7.58 15.44
C LEU A 698 20.22 -6.73 15.33
N ARG A 699 20.10 -5.43 15.04
CA ARG A 699 21.23 -4.51 15.19
C ARG A 699 21.61 -4.31 16.64
N TYR A 700 20.61 -4.30 17.51
CA TYR A 700 20.74 -3.97 18.92
C TYR A 700 20.87 -5.21 19.81
N ASP A 701 20.26 -6.33 19.40
CA ASP A 701 20.32 -7.60 20.12
C ASP A 701 20.19 -8.79 19.16
N GLN A 702 21.26 -9.57 19.03
CA GLN A 702 21.34 -10.70 18.09
C GLN A 702 20.85 -12.01 18.70
N THR A 703 20.44 -12.03 19.97
CA THR A 703 20.13 -13.25 20.74
C THR A 703 19.04 -14.11 20.08
N TYR A 704 18.16 -13.51 19.27
CA TYR A 704 17.06 -14.20 18.62
C TYR A 704 17.25 -14.36 17.09
N ALA A 705 18.43 -14.11 16.54
CA ALA A 705 18.69 -14.10 15.09
C ALA A 705 18.21 -15.38 14.39
N ARG A 706 18.52 -16.56 14.96
CA ARG A 706 18.07 -17.85 14.40
C ARG A 706 16.55 -17.98 14.38
N ALA A 707 15.86 -17.65 15.47
CA ALA A 707 14.40 -17.75 15.54
C ALA A 707 13.73 -16.78 14.54
N LEU A 708 14.20 -15.53 14.47
CA LEU A 708 13.65 -14.55 13.55
C LEU A 708 13.91 -14.93 12.08
N ALA A 709 15.05 -15.55 11.76
CA ALA A 709 15.32 -16.06 10.42
C ALA A 709 14.39 -17.22 10.02
N LYS A 710 14.19 -18.18 10.93
CA LYS A 710 13.28 -19.32 10.74
C LYS A 710 11.83 -18.86 10.54
N TYR A 711 11.37 -17.92 11.36
CA TYR A 711 10.07 -17.28 11.19
C TYR A 711 9.95 -16.61 9.81
N SER A 712 10.95 -15.79 9.45
CA SER A 712 10.91 -14.98 8.23
C SER A 712 10.91 -15.85 6.97
N LEU A 713 11.65 -16.96 6.94
CA LEU A 713 11.62 -17.93 5.85
C LEU A 713 10.23 -18.56 5.68
N ASN A 714 9.64 -19.04 6.77
CA ASN A 714 8.33 -19.68 6.76
C ASN A 714 7.24 -18.70 6.31
N MET A 715 7.22 -17.49 6.89
CA MET A 715 6.29 -16.43 6.49
C MET A 715 6.43 -16.08 5.01
N ALA A 716 7.65 -15.81 4.52
CA ALA A 716 7.88 -15.46 3.12
C ALA A 716 7.48 -16.58 2.16
N ASN A 717 7.61 -17.85 2.54
CA ASN A 717 7.06 -18.94 1.76
C ASN A 717 5.52 -18.89 1.78
N SER A 718 4.92 -18.86 2.97
CA SER A 718 3.45 -18.91 3.17
C SER A 718 2.70 -17.73 2.55
N MET A 719 3.33 -16.56 2.39
CA MET A 719 2.71 -15.38 1.75
C MET A 719 2.24 -15.62 0.31
N ARG A 720 2.81 -16.57 -0.41
CA ARG A 720 2.33 -16.94 -1.76
C ARG A 720 0.87 -17.43 -1.71
N LEU A 721 0.45 -18.04 -0.61
CA LEU A 721 -0.90 -18.59 -0.43
C LEU A 721 -1.93 -17.46 -0.32
N MET A 722 -1.55 -16.33 0.29
CA MET A 722 -2.36 -15.11 0.37
C MET A 722 -2.57 -14.45 -1.01
N GLN A 723 -1.74 -14.76 -2.00
CA GLN A 723 -1.95 -14.36 -3.40
C GLN A 723 -2.80 -15.36 -4.19
N GLY A 724 -3.13 -16.52 -3.61
CA GLY A 724 -3.70 -17.66 -4.33
C GLY A 724 -2.67 -18.42 -5.18
N HIS A 725 -1.39 -18.06 -5.12
CA HIS A 725 -0.35 -18.71 -5.90
C HIS A 725 -0.15 -20.14 -5.38
N THR A 726 -0.05 -21.12 -6.27
CA THR A 726 -0.03 -22.58 -6.00
C THR A 726 -1.29 -23.18 -5.37
N LEU A 727 -2.35 -22.38 -5.14
CA LEU A 727 -3.64 -22.88 -4.67
C LEU A 727 -4.53 -23.26 -5.86
N ASP A 728 -5.27 -24.35 -5.72
CA ASP A 728 -6.24 -24.79 -6.72
C ASP A 728 -7.64 -24.17 -6.49
N TRP A 729 -8.60 -24.53 -7.33
CA TRP A 729 -9.98 -24.06 -7.25
C TRP A 729 -10.68 -24.34 -5.92
N ASN A 730 -10.23 -25.33 -5.15
CA ASN A 730 -10.86 -25.73 -3.91
C ASN A 730 -10.31 -25.00 -2.68
N ARG A 731 -9.18 -24.29 -2.82
CA ARG A 731 -8.45 -23.62 -1.73
C ARG A 731 -8.38 -22.10 -1.87
N GLN A 732 -9.09 -21.54 -2.82
CA GLN A 732 -9.29 -20.09 -2.94
C GLN A 732 -10.61 -19.80 -3.65
N ASP A 733 -11.19 -18.64 -3.39
CA ASP A 733 -12.15 -18.06 -4.33
C ASP A 733 -11.42 -17.46 -5.55
N HIS A 734 -12.15 -16.97 -6.55
CA HIS A 734 -11.63 -16.21 -7.70
C HIS A 734 -10.50 -16.79 -8.58
N LYS A 735 -10.14 -18.08 -8.47
CA LYS A 735 -9.04 -18.71 -9.24
C LYS A 735 -9.12 -18.50 -10.77
N ASP A 736 -10.31 -18.57 -11.36
CA ASP A 736 -10.55 -18.51 -12.83
C ASP A 736 -10.49 -17.05 -13.26
N TRP A 737 -10.95 -16.16 -12.38
CA TRP A 737 -10.78 -14.74 -12.56
C TRP A 737 -9.28 -14.40 -12.55
N LYS A 738 -8.53 -14.91 -11.57
CA LYS A 738 -7.08 -14.71 -11.49
C LYS A 738 -6.36 -15.27 -12.70
N ASP A 739 -6.66 -16.50 -13.13
CA ASP A 739 -6.03 -17.09 -14.32
C ASP A 739 -6.24 -16.25 -15.60
N ARG A 740 -7.35 -15.53 -15.68
CA ARG A 740 -7.68 -14.66 -16.83
C ARG A 740 -7.10 -13.25 -16.72
N PHE A 741 -7.15 -12.65 -15.53
CA PHE A 741 -6.90 -11.21 -15.34
C PHE A 741 -5.65 -10.90 -14.51
N ASP A 742 -5.21 -11.83 -13.67
CA ASP A 742 -4.06 -11.72 -12.77
C ASP A 742 -3.21 -13.03 -12.84
N PRO A 743 -2.71 -13.43 -14.02
CA PRO A 743 -2.07 -14.74 -14.23
C PRO A 743 -0.72 -14.88 -13.49
N GLU A 744 -0.13 -13.75 -13.07
CA GLU A 744 1.07 -13.72 -12.23
C GLU A 744 0.74 -13.75 -10.73
N PHE A 745 -0.54 -13.80 -10.34
CA PHE A 745 -1.00 -13.81 -8.95
C PHE A 745 -0.38 -12.66 -8.15
N LEU A 746 -0.51 -11.42 -8.65
CA LEU A 746 -0.01 -10.22 -8.01
C LEU A 746 -0.95 -9.73 -6.92
N LEU A 747 -2.27 -9.80 -7.14
CA LEU A 747 -3.26 -9.27 -6.20
C LEU A 747 -3.48 -10.23 -5.02
N PHE A 748 -3.54 -9.66 -3.82
CA PHE A 748 -3.73 -10.42 -2.59
C PHE A 748 -5.20 -10.57 -2.24
N TYR A 749 -5.52 -11.70 -1.62
CA TYR A 749 -6.69 -11.85 -0.77
C TYR A 749 -6.48 -11.08 0.53
N GLU A 750 -7.57 -10.71 1.19
CA GLU A 750 -7.51 -10.13 2.52
C GLU A 750 -6.97 -11.14 3.53
N ALA A 751 -7.46 -12.38 3.45
CA ALA A 751 -7.25 -13.38 4.48
C ALA A 751 -7.09 -14.80 3.94
N LEU A 752 -6.50 -15.65 4.78
CA LEU A 752 -6.36 -17.09 4.60
C LEU A 752 -6.94 -17.80 5.82
N GLY A 753 -8.01 -18.57 5.63
CA GLY A 753 -8.71 -19.27 6.71
C GLY A 753 -8.45 -20.77 6.73
N SER A 754 -8.45 -21.40 7.89
CA SER A 754 -8.25 -22.86 8.07
C SER A 754 -9.55 -23.68 8.09
N SER A 755 -10.70 -23.05 7.87
CA SER A 755 -12.00 -23.70 7.84
C SER A 755 -12.92 -22.99 6.84
N GLU A 756 -13.78 -23.74 6.15
CA GLU A 756 -14.72 -23.18 5.18
C GLU A 756 -15.93 -22.49 5.84
N PHE A 757 -16.56 -21.62 5.06
CA PHE A 757 -17.87 -21.02 5.30
C PHE A 757 -19.05 -22.01 5.26
N SER A 758 -18.83 -23.32 5.12
CA SER A 758 -19.92 -24.30 5.09
C SER A 758 -19.64 -25.53 5.95
N ASP A 759 -20.67 -26.07 6.58
CA ASP A 759 -20.59 -27.27 7.43
C ASP A 759 -20.31 -28.57 6.65
N LYS A 760 -20.07 -28.50 5.33
CA LYS A 760 -20.11 -29.68 4.43
C LYS A 760 -18.81 -29.97 3.69
N ARG A 761 -17.70 -29.22 3.86
CA ARG A 761 -16.42 -29.53 3.19
C ARG A 761 -15.17 -29.20 4.01
N MET A 762 -14.09 -29.91 3.65
CA MET A 762 -12.80 -30.08 4.36
C MET A 762 -11.61 -29.39 3.65
N TYR A 763 -11.81 -28.31 2.88
CA TYR A 763 -10.70 -27.71 2.11
C TYR A 763 -10.13 -26.49 2.81
N SER A 764 -8.92 -26.63 3.32
CA SER A 764 -8.20 -25.60 4.05
C SER A 764 -6.71 -25.73 3.71
N PRO A 765 -5.91 -24.65 3.75
CA PRO A 765 -6.35 -23.29 3.97
C PRO A 765 -7.15 -22.75 2.75
N ASN A 766 -7.96 -21.72 2.97
CA ASN A 766 -8.80 -21.09 1.95
C ASN A 766 -8.49 -19.59 1.87
N ALA A 767 -8.01 -19.13 0.71
CA ALA A 767 -7.72 -17.71 0.46
C ALA A 767 -8.99 -16.97 0.00
N THR A 768 -9.33 -15.87 0.66
CA THR A 768 -10.63 -15.19 0.50
C THR A 768 -10.64 -13.78 1.13
N GLY A 769 -11.81 -13.14 1.19
CA GLY A 769 -12.04 -11.85 1.81
C GLY A 769 -13.49 -11.65 2.22
N ASP A 770 -13.73 -10.60 3.01
CA ASP A 770 -15.04 -10.33 3.59
C ASP A 770 -16.11 -9.69 2.68
N PRO A 771 -15.80 -8.95 1.59
CA PRO A 771 -16.81 -8.16 0.88
C PRO A 771 -18.07 -8.90 0.45
N ILE A 772 -17.92 -10.10 -0.10
CA ILE A 772 -19.08 -10.90 -0.54
C ILE A 772 -19.92 -11.38 0.65
N ARG A 773 -19.27 -11.77 1.76
CA ARG A 773 -19.94 -12.28 2.96
C ARG A 773 -20.67 -11.18 3.71
N LEU A 774 -20.11 -9.97 3.71
CA LEU A 774 -20.65 -8.82 4.44
C LEU A 774 -21.45 -7.87 3.56
N GLY A 775 -21.55 -8.13 2.26
CA GLY A 775 -22.26 -7.28 1.31
C GLY A 775 -21.59 -5.92 1.07
N TRP A 776 -20.27 -5.83 1.24
CA TRP A 776 -19.54 -4.58 1.09
C TRP A 776 -19.33 -4.27 -0.40
N GLY A 777 -20.20 -3.40 -0.94
CA GLY A 777 -20.14 -2.99 -2.35
C GLY A 777 -20.60 -4.08 -3.33
N THR A 778 -21.27 -5.12 -2.82
CA THR A 778 -21.74 -6.29 -3.57
C THR A 778 -22.93 -6.92 -2.85
N PRO A 779 -23.84 -7.67 -3.51
CA PRO A 779 -24.89 -8.40 -2.81
C PRO A 779 -24.30 -9.34 -1.76
N LYS A 780 -24.88 -9.36 -0.56
CA LYS A 780 -24.46 -10.29 0.50
C LYS A 780 -24.76 -11.72 0.06
N VAL A 781 -23.78 -12.62 0.20
CA VAL A 781 -24.01 -14.06 0.04
C VAL A 781 -23.81 -14.79 1.35
N GLU A 782 -24.84 -15.54 1.72
CA GLU A 782 -24.85 -16.37 2.91
C GLU A 782 -23.87 -17.54 2.79
N ARG A 783 -23.28 -17.91 3.92
CA ARG A 783 -22.30 -18.98 4.09
C ARG A 783 -22.66 -20.29 3.37
N LYS A 784 -23.91 -20.74 3.55
CA LYS A 784 -24.44 -21.97 2.93
C LYS A 784 -24.50 -21.93 1.40
N ASP A 785 -24.60 -20.73 0.82
CA ASP A 785 -24.77 -20.50 -0.63
C ASP A 785 -23.46 -20.06 -1.29
N TYR A 786 -22.43 -19.76 -0.51
CA TYR A 786 -21.12 -19.26 -0.95
C TYR A 786 -20.43 -20.20 -1.95
N LEU A 787 -20.55 -21.51 -1.77
CA LEU A 787 -19.99 -22.50 -2.70
C LEU A 787 -20.76 -22.59 -4.03
N ALA A 788 -22.07 -22.29 -4.02
CA ALA A 788 -22.85 -22.25 -5.26
C ALA A 788 -22.38 -21.10 -6.17
N GLN A 789 -21.82 -20.04 -5.57
CA GLN A 789 -21.25 -18.90 -6.28
C GLN A 789 -19.92 -19.20 -6.98
N LYS A 790 -19.26 -20.34 -6.68
CA LYS A 790 -17.92 -20.66 -7.22
C LYS A 790 -17.87 -20.49 -8.75
N LYS A 791 -18.67 -21.24 -9.50
CA LYS A 791 -18.57 -21.22 -10.97
C LYS A 791 -19.21 -20.01 -11.64
N GLU A 792 -20.31 -19.49 -11.09
CA GLU A 792 -21.08 -18.43 -11.78
C GLU A 792 -20.57 -17.04 -11.46
N TRP A 793 -20.12 -16.82 -10.22
CA TRP A 793 -19.76 -15.49 -9.73
C TRP A 793 -18.26 -15.32 -9.51
N PHE A 794 -17.62 -16.21 -8.73
CA PHE A 794 -16.19 -16.06 -8.43
C PHE A 794 -15.32 -16.19 -9.67
N SER A 795 -15.78 -16.93 -10.69
CA SER A 795 -15.07 -16.96 -11.97
C SER A 795 -15.08 -15.61 -12.68
N LYS A 796 -16.10 -14.76 -12.48
CA LYS A 796 -16.34 -13.52 -13.25
C LYS A 796 -16.05 -12.23 -12.51
N THR A 797 -15.85 -12.27 -11.19
CA THR A 797 -15.59 -11.06 -10.39
C THR A 797 -14.36 -11.23 -9.51
N SER A 798 -13.99 -10.18 -8.78
CA SER A 798 -12.80 -10.17 -7.91
C SER A 798 -13.03 -9.52 -6.55
N ASN A 799 -14.28 -9.40 -6.09
CA ASN A 799 -14.66 -8.59 -4.94
C ASN A 799 -13.89 -8.91 -3.64
N ASN A 800 -13.40 -10.13 -3.45
CA ASN A 800 -12.65 -10.50 -2.24
C ASN A 800 -11.13 -10.22 -2.31
N LEU A 801 -10.63 -9.68 -3.43
CA LEU A 801 -9.24 -9.23 -3.52
C LEU A 801 -9.07 -7.88 -2.81
N GLY A 802 -8.25 -7.87 -1.76
CA GLY A 802 -8.02 -6.73 -0.87
C GLY A 802 -6.77 -5.94 -1.24
N MET A 803 -6.94 -4.77 -1.86
CA MET A 803 -5.82 -3.88 -2.21
C MET A 803 -5.20 -3.24 -0.97
N TYR A 804 -6.02 -2.87 0.02
CA TYR A 804 -5.53 -2.20 1.24
C TYR A 804 -4.52 -3.06 2.02
N MET A 805 -4.69 -4.38 2.00
CA MET A 805 -3.74 -5.30 2.62
C MET A 805 -2.52 -5.55 1.73
N GLY A 806 -2.74 -5.84 0.44
CA GLY A 806 -1.69 -6.18 -0.51
C GLY A 806 -0.68 -5.06 -0.78
N ASN A 807 -1.08 -3.80 -0.57
CA ASN A 807 -0.21 -2.64 -0.77
C ASN A 807 1.03 -2.60 0.15
N HIS A 808 1.11 -3.48 1.14
CA HIS A 808 2.28 -3.65 2.00
C HIS A 808 3.36 -4.56 1.43
N VAL A 809 3.14 -5.21 0.27
CA VAL A 809 4.08 -6.22 -0.26
C VAL A 809 5.49 -5.68 -0.49
N GLY A 810 5.61 -4.38 -0.77
CA GLY A 810 6.89 -3.69 -0.91
C GLY A 810 7.76 -3.71 0.35
N LEU A 811 7.20 -3.90 1.55
CA LEU A 811 7.98 -4.15 2.76
C LEU A 811 8.77 -5.45 2.63
N LEU A 812 8.09 -6.56 2.32
CA LEU A 812 8.71 -7.86 2.11
C LEU A 812 9.68 -7.84 0.90
N GLY A 813 9.23 -7.27 -0.22
CA GLY A 813 10.04 -7.22 -1.45
C GLY A 813 11.30 -6.38 -1.34
N ALA A 814 11.33 -5.38 -0.46
CA ALA A 814 12.49 -4.53 -0.27
C ALA A 814 13.53 -5.11 0.68
N ILE A 815 13.12 -5.98 1.61
CA ILE A 815 14.01 -6.54 2.63
C ILE A 815 14.47 -7.96 2.34
N CYS A 816 13.78 -8.71 1.48
CA CYS A 816 14.04 -10.14 1.24
C CYS A 816 14.66 -10.37 -0.14
N GLU A 817 15.84 -11.00 -0.16
CA GLU A 817 16.51 -11.43 -1.39
C GLU A 817 16.86 -12.92 -1.34
N LYS A 818 16.71 -13.61 -2.48
CA LYS A 818 17.20 -14.98 -2.65
C LYS A 818 18.73 -15.00 -2.76
N THR A 819 19.34 -16.06 -2.26
CA THR A 819 20.76 -16.35 -2.50
C THR A 819 20.93 -17.43 -3.57
N ASN A 820 22.17 -17.85 -3.83
CA ASN A 820 22.48 -19.01 -4.65
C ASN A 820 22.05 -20.35 -4.02
N VAL A 821 21.70 -20.37 -2.73
CA VAL A 821 21.28 -21.57 -2.01
C VAL A 821 19.79 -21.49 -1.72
N GLU A 822 19.02 -22.47 -2.20
CA GLU A 822 17.57 -22.51 -2.00
C GLU A 822 17.23 -22.57 -0.50
N GLY A 823 16.28 -21.74 -0.06
CA GLY A 823 15.88 -21.65 1.35
C GLY A 823 16.80 -20.77 2.22
N VAL A 824 18.01 -20.43 1.76
CA VAL A 824 18.85 -19.40 2.41
C VAL A 824 18.51 -18.04 1.82
N LEU A 825 18.00 -17.16 2.66
CA LEU A 825 17.58 -15.81 2.29
C LEU A 825 18.50 -14.77 2.92
N ARG A 826 18.72 -13.68 2.18
CA ARG A 826 19.36 -12.46 2.66
C ARG A 826 18.28 -11.48 3.08
N TRP A 827 18.36 -11.00 4.31
CA TRP A 827 17.42 -10.01 4.83
C TRP A 827 18.12 -8.71 5.17
N ASP A 828 17.66 -7.57 4.64
CA ASP A 828 18.20 -6.25 4.97
C ASP A 828 17.61 -5.72 6.29
N CYS A 829 18.46 -5.61 7.31
CA CYS A 829 18.05 -5.17 8.66
C CYS A 829 17.91 -3.65 8.79
N LEU A 830 18.43 -2.86 7.83
CA LEU A 830 18.38 -1.39 7.86
C LEU A 830 17.21 -0.83 7.05
N LYS A 831 16.78 -1.55 6.01
CA LYS A 831 15.81 -1.07 5.03
C LYS A 831 14.48 -0.61 5.62
N THR A 832 14.10 -1.11 6.79
CA THR A 832 12.86 -0.76 7.51
C THR A 832 13.14 -0.18 8.89
N GLU A 833 14.37 0.20 9.19
CA GLU A 833 14.71 0.97 10.37
C GLU A 833 14.56 2.46 10.06
N TRP A 834 13.33 2.93 10.12
CA TRP A 834 12.99 4.26 9.63
C TRP A 834 13.71 5.38 10.40
N LEU A 835 14.35 6.30 9.65
CA LEU A 835 15.12 7.43 10.17
C LEU A 835 16.27 7.01 11.10
N HIS A 836 16.91 5.88 10.80
CA HIS A 836 18.07 5.39 11.55
C HIS A 836 19.29 6.33 11.43
N GLU A 837 20.13 6.37 12.47
CA GLU A 837 21.44 7.02 12.41
C GLU A 837 22.40 6.31 11.44
N GLU A 838 23.51 6.93 11.06
CA GLU A 838 24.47 6.32 10.14
C GLU A 838 24.86 4.89 10.55
N ALA A 839 24.80 3.95 9.60
CA ALA A 839 25.01 2.52 9.85
C ALA A 839 25.64 1.85 8.63
N HIS A 840 26.51 0.86 8.88
CA HIS A 840 27.05 0.00 7.82
C HIS A 840 25.99 -1.03 7.38
N PRO A 841 25.92 -1.39 6.09
CA PRO A 841 24.95 -2.37 5.59
C PRO A 841 24.96 -3.66 6.42
N THR A 842 23.80 -4.04 6.95
CA THR A 842 23.65 -5.14 7.91
C THR A 842 22.59 -6.12 7.41
N PHE A 843 22.94 -7.40 7.36
CA PHE A 843 22.08 -8.43 6.76
C PHE A 843 21.98 -9.69 7.62
N LEU A 844 20.77 -10.22 7.78
CA LEU A 844 20.54 -11.53 8.40
C LEU A 844 20.57 -12.63 7.33
N TYR A 845 21.26 -13.72 7.65
CA TYR A 845 21.27 -14.98 6.91
C TYR A 845 21.01 -16.14 7.87
N TRP A 846 20.41 -17.22 7.36
CA TRP A 846 20.30 -18.47 8.09
C TRP A 846 20.35 -19.66 7.13
N ASN A 847 21.07 -20.70 7.53
CA ASN A 847 21.15 -21.96 6.82
C ASN A 847 20.15 -22.98 7.37
N PRO A 848 18.93 -23.13 6.80
CA PRO A 848 17.96 -24.13 7.23
C PRO A 848 18.36 -25.57 6.89
N HIS A 849 19.46 -25.81 6.19
CA HIS A 849 19.86 -27.16 5.79
C HIS A 849 20.55 -27.91 6.93
N GLU A 850 20.49 -29.25 6.88
CA GLU A 850 21.21 -30.14 7.81
C GLU A 850 22.72 -30.23 7.51
N THR A 851 23.18 -29.56 6.45
CA THR A 851 24.58 -29.56 6.00
C THR A 851 25.07 -28.15 5.77
N SER A 852 26.39 -27.95 5.84
CA SER A 852 27.00 -26.66 5.55
C SER A 852 26.81 -26.26 4.09
N GLN A 853 26.68 -24.94 3.86
CA GLN A 853 26.40 -24.35 2.57
C GLN A 853 27.41 -23.24 2.25
N GLU A 854 27.70 -23.05 0.97
CA GLU A 854 28.51 -21.93 0.45
C GLU A 854 27.58 -20.85 -0.09
N VAL A 855 27.42 -19.76 0.65
CA VAL A 855 26.40 -18.73 0.37
C VAL A 855 27.07 -17.50 -0.22
N SER A 856 26.65 -17.10 -1.42
CA SER A 856 27.16 -15.92 -2.11
C SER A 856 26.73 -14.64 -1.39
N ILE A 857 27.69 -13.78 -1.07
CA ILE A 857 27.45 -12.48 -0.46
C ILE A 857 27.40 -11.41 -1.54
N ARG A 858 26.27 -10.70 -1.59
CA ARG A 858 26.08 -9.55 -2.48
C ARG A 858 26.30 -8.26 -1.70
N LEU A 859 27.20 -7.40 -2.18
CA LEU A 859 27.39 -6.07 -1.62
C LEU A 859 26.30 -5.12 -2.10
N SER A 860 25.89 -4.17 -1.25
CA SER A 860 24.92 -3.14 -1.63
C SER A 860 25.53 -2.14 -2.62
N ASP A 861 24.70 -1.51 -3.45
CA ASP A 861 25.16 -0.52 -4.44
C ASP A 861 25.84 0.71 -3.81
N LYS A 862 25.66 0.92 -2.50
CA LYS A 862 26.31 1.99 -1.72
C LYS A 862 27.80 1.71 -1.44
N LEU A 863 28.24 0.45 -1.52
CA LEU A 863 29.62 0.05 -1.28
C LEU A 863 30.37 -0.07 -2.61
N LYS A 864 31.39 0.76 -2.81
CA LYS A 864 32.17 0.83 -4.07
C LYS A 864 33.50 0.07 -4.05
N GLY A 865 33.71 -0.82 -3.09
CA GLY A 865 34.98 -1.51 -2.91
C GLY A 865 34.86 -2.77 -2.05
N PRO A 866 35.99 -3.48 -1.85
CA PRO A 866 36.04 -4.64 -0.98
C PRO A 866 35.66 -4.27 0.47
N VAL A 867 35.10 -5.24 1.19
CA VAL A 867 34.67 -5.08 2.59
C VAL A 867 35.26 -6.15 3.49
N ASP A 868 35.49 -5.79 4.74
CA ASP A 868 35.67 -6.75 5.82
C ASP A 868 34.28 -7.08 6.39
N VAL A 869 33.97 -8.37 6.55
CA VAL A 869 32.63 -8.82 6.96
C VAL A 869 32.68 -9.23 8.42
N TYR A 870 31.94 -8.52 9.25
CA TYR A 870 31.78 -8.81 10.68
C TYR A 870 30.46 -9.54 10.92
N ASP A 871 30.48 -10.68 11.61
CA ASP A 871 29.29 -11.37 12.08
C ASP A 871 29.05 -11.05 13.55
N SER A 872 27.99 -10.30 13.86
CA SER A 872 27.68 -9.90 15.24
C SER A 872 27.12 -11.04 16.09
N VAL A 873 26.72 -12.17 15.50
CA VAL A 873 26.34 -13.37 16.27
C VAL A 873 27.57 -14.05 16.85
N SER A 874 28.58 -14.32 16.01
CA SER A 874 29.85 -14.91 16.45
C SER A 874 30.85 -13.91 17.01
N GLN A 875 30.54 -12.61 16.91
CA GLN A 875 31.36 -11.46 17.31
C GLN A 875 32.75 -11.44 16.68
N LYS A 876 32.83 -11.80 15.40
CA LYS A 876 34.09 -11.98 14.68
C LYS A 876 34.00 -11.42 13.28
N PHE A 877 35.13 -10.94 12.77
CA PHE A 877 35.29 -10.87 11.32
C PHE A 877 35.34 -12.29 10.78
N VAL A 878 34.57 -12.56 9.73
CA VAL A 878 34.43 -13.87 9.07
C VAL A 878 34.98 -13.88 7.65
N ALA A 879 35.23 -12.69 7.08
CA ALA A 879 35.91 -12.53 5.80
C ALA A 879 36.61 -11.17 5.74
N THR A 880 37.70 -11.08 4.98
CA THR A 880 38.40 -9.81 4.69
C THR A 880 38.53 -9.57 3.20
N ALA A 881 38.55 -8.30 2.82
CA ALA A 881 38.66 -7.87 1.42
C ALA A 881 37.62 -8.52 0.48
N LEU A 882 36.43 -8.85 1.00
CA LEU A 882 35.39 -9.55 0.28
C LEU A 882 34.77 -8.65 -0.79
N THR A 883 34.58 -9.20 -1.97
CA THR A 883 33.94 -8.56 -3.13
C THR A 883 32.61 -9.25 -3.45
N SER A 884 31.70 -8.52 -4.08
CA SER A 884 30.35 -9.00 -4.39
C SER A 884 30.41 -10.29 -5.25
N GLY A 885 29.67 -11.32 -4.84
CA GLY A 885 29.59 -12.62 -5.51
C GLY A 885 30.51 -13.71 -4.92
N GLN A 886 31.43 -13.36 -4.02
CA GLN A 886 32.20 -14.35 -3.26
C GLN A 886 31.33 -15.03 -2.20
N THR A 887 31.70 -16.26 -1.80
CA THR A 887 30.91 -17.04 -0.84
C THR A 887 31.47 -16.96 0.58
N ILE A 888 30.59 -17.12 1.56
CA ILE A 888 30.92 -17.43 2.95
C ILE A 888 30.32 -18.80 3.26
N LYS A 889 31.10 -19.64 3.97
CA LYS A 889 30.62 -20.92 4.47
C LYS A 889 29.71 -20.69 5.68
N MET A 890 28.51 -21.26 5.62
CA MET A 890 27.57 -21.32 6.74
C MET A 890 27.39 -22.76 7.18
N GLU A 891 27.57 -23.05 8.47
CA GLU A 891 27.32 -24.38 9.04
C GLU A 891 25.81 -24.69 9.07
N ALA A 892 25.46 -25.96 9.24
CA ALA A 892 24.07 -26.40 9.35
C ALA A 892 23.35 -25.66 10.50
N ASP A 893 22.12 -25.19 10.24
CA ASP A 893 21.28 -24.45 11.20
C ASP A 893 21.90 -23.15 11.76
N GLN A 894 22.98 -22.66 11.15
CA GLN A 894 23.67 -21.45 11.59
C GLN A 894 22.93 -20.19 11.09
N ALA A 895 22.68 -19.25 12.00
CA ALA A 895 22.28 -17.88 11.68
C ALA A 895 23.46 -16.92 11.84
N MET A 896 23.57 -15.94 10.96
CA MET A 896 24.61 -14.91 10.98
C MET A 896 23.97 -13.54 10.75
N VAL A 897 24.47 -12.53 11.45
CA VAL A 897 24.09 -11.12 11.24
C VAL A 897 25.34 -10.41 10.76
N LEU A 898 25.44 -10.27 9.43
CA LEU A 898 26.63 -9.80 8.74
C LEU A 898 26.58 -8.29 8.55
N VAL A 899 27.58 -7.59 9.10
CA VAL A 899 27.83 -6.16 8.92
C VAL A 899 28.96 -5.96 7.92
N MET A 900 28.68 -5.21 6.85
CA MET A 900 29.60 -4.98 5.74
C MET A 900 30.46 -3.74 6.02
N VAL A 901 31.68 -3.95 6.51
CA VAL A 901 32.58 -2.87 6.93
C VAL A 901 33.53 -2.49 5.79
N PRO A 902 33.68 -1.22 5.41
CA PRO A 902 34.66 -0.81 4.40
C PRO A 902 36.06 -1.31 4.75
N GLN A 903 36.78 -1.89 3.78
CA GLN A 903 38.11 -2.46 4.04
C GLN A 903 39.05 -1.42 4.65
N GLY A 904 39.77 -1.82 5.70
CA GLY A 904 40.73 -0.95 6.39
C GLY A 904 40.07 0.10 7.30
N ALA A 905 38.79 -0.05 7.62
CA ALA A 905 38.13 0.77 8.62
C ALA A 905 38.86 0.69 9.96
N LYS A 906 38.93 1.84 10.66
CA LYS A 906 39.50 1.91 11.99
C LYS A 906 38.52 1.30 12.98
N ILE A 907 38.92 0.19 13.59
CA ILE A 907 38.14 -0.49 14.63
C ILE A 907 38.42 0.17 16.00
N SER A 908 37.37 0.38 16.78
CA SER A 908 37.45 0.88 18.16
C SER A 908 36.40 0.22 19.04
N HIS A 909 36.69 0.10 20.33
CA HIS A 909 35.83 -0.51 21.32
C HIS A 909 35.55 0.48 22.47
N ASP A 910 34.29 0.58 22.87
CA ASP A 910 33.85 1.32 24.07
C ASP A 910 32.80 0.51 24.85
N GLY A 911 33.17 -0.01 26.01
CA GLY A 911 32.27 -0.78 26.87
C GLY A 911 31.84 -2.12 26.26
N SER A 912 30.64 -2.17 25.70
CA SER A 912 30.11 -3.32 24.93
C SER A 912 29.92 -2.98 23.45
N GLN A 913 30.33 -1.79 23.00
CA GLN A 913 30.12 -1.32 21.64
C GLN A 913 31.38 -1.44 20.80
N LEU A 914 31.27 -2.19 19.69
CA LEU A 914 32.29 -2.23 18.66
C LEU A 914 31.92 -1.25 17.55
N SER A 915 32.87 -0.44 17.12
CA SER A 915 32.67 0.55 16.06
C SER A 915 33.73 0.44 14.97
N ALA A 916 33.31 0.70 13.72
CA ALA A 916 34.18 0.79 12.56
C ALA A 916 34.03 2.18 11.92
N ASN A 917 35.13 2.94 11.86
CA ASN A 917 35.14 4.35 11.48
C ASN A 917 34.21 5.24 12.32
N GLY A 918 34.05 4.90 13.61
CA GLY A 918 33.16 5.64 14.53
C GLY A 918 31.68 5.30 14.41
N ILE A 919 31.30 4.40 13.50
CA ILE A 919 29.94 3.88 13.36
C ILE A 919 29.84 2.54 14.11
N VAL A 920 28.86 2.40 15.00
CA VAL A 920 28.65 1.17 15.79
C VAL A 920 28.24 0.02 14.87
N ILE A 921 28.95 -1.11 14.98
CA ILE A 921 28.70 -2.37 14.25
C ILE A 921 28.24 -3.50 15.17
N ASP A 922 28.45 -3.36 16.48
CA ASP A 922 27.96 -4.28 17.50
C ASP A 922 27.67 -3.51 18.79
N TYR A 923 26.51 -3.72 19.41
CA TYR A 923 26.14 -3.07 20.67
C TYR A 923 26.35 -3.97 21.89
N GLN A 924 26.63 -5.26 21.67
CA GLN A 924 26.67 -6.29 22.71
C GLN A 924 27.98 -7.10 22.71
N LEU A 925 29.08 -6.51 22.25
CA LEU A 925 30.40 -7.15 22.32
C LEU A 925 30.67 -7.60 23.76
N LYS A 926 30.98 -8.88 23.94
CA LYS A 926 31.19 -9.52 25.25
C LYS A 926 32.64 -9.60 25.67
#